data_AF-A0A972HD77-F1
#
_entry.id   AF-A0A972HD77-F1
#
_cell.length_a   1.000
_cell.length_b   1.000
_cell.length_c   1.000
_cell.angle_alpha   90.00
_cell.angle_beta   90.00
_cell.angle_gamma   90.00
#
_symmetry.space_group_name_H-M   'P 1'
#
loop_
_entity.id
_entity.type
_entity.pdbx_description
1 polymer ?
#
loop_
_entity_poly.entity_id
_entity_poly.type
_entity_poly.pdbx_seq_one_letter_code
_entity_poly.pdbx_strand_id
1 'polypeptide(L)'
;LDLSSLNSSWLAPTGAVVIDGKAIIATGEQNVGSIAGTGLLAGTAAIAQGLEVSGTVAVADVLPGAASVGARVSVTGTLEADIVALLTTADLVPTDPANAKLVGLLSGTQVRLPGASAISGSDFAFVIGVEGSGAQSQLSVSLVGSIEVDDPNFSNGPVTFEAVALTDGTTTTFSGGIKPGSTWRNPLGLNGVVVENARVHFRNTTNGATVGSFSGTMNVGGKTFSIDVESDGTELSLDLKLPRLSVGDVVDVMKSAGVSVGSLHADLRRLTLEPTDLSFSTDAGSLSGALSTGATFRGQTVKVLIAGDTSGSNNLLVALSLEGGGTLGSFLDAPALAAIPIPEGGIVVSRVPFNNLALSSTSIEGAFLTDMFCGAAATGTCTYSVPSGVSFAARAQLPPTILDVLKTFGPIGTDGALRITGRIPVFGDGALDLAVELPAITANANSPVWFDRATLKVEISIEDGSIGFGLVGQMTVNMPDPSDANPDKTQKVSFSIDATIEATPGSVSFTIGGGLTPGTGWDTPFGIDWLDLQALRLEISITVGPNSSVQVGVRAKVRVGPSTFDGSFAIEVLPGGLSFGFRVAADAIELRDLAALAAKMADSPGAFDPSSVPNASLRNVELSFSTIDAPNLCLVEGVKLSADLYLDSPMASAGGSGEEPIAACGGQRSGTAANAACLADDACFARVAFSVSEDGITASAALNELDLGAIVVSDVQIALELTTSNQAFSASGMLSIPGFVDVNGSVEISTNGFAFVVSVKEDPNSGVDPKDLDEFTISASASFGLDGEPPEFHFNMFVRMPSVDDILVDAQKTVADVIEFFVGKENAPDYVTVPRDQRRRCRYLNRRSKWRSRVQAALRGC
;
A
#
# COMPACT_ATOMS: atom_id res chain seq x y z
N LEU A 1 -9.08 -96.33 20.96
CA LEU A 1 -9.39 -94.91 21.21
C LEU A 1 -10.87 -94.80 21.52
N ASP A 2 -11.20 -94.35 22.73
CA ASP A 2 -12.55 -93.93 23.08
C ASP A 2 -12.75 -92.53 22.49
N LEU A 3 -13.69 -92.34 21.56
CA LEU A 3 -13.92 -91.04 20.93
C LEU A 3 -14.64 -90.07 21.88
N SER A 4 -15.19 -90.55 23.00
CA SER A 4 -15.82 -89.71 24.03
C SER A 4 -14.81 -88.92 24.88
N SER A 5 -13.51 -89.25 24.78
CA SER A 5 -12.43 -88.54 25.48
C SER A 5 -11.74 -87.47 24.62
N LEU A 6 -12.20 -87.21 23.39
CA LEU A 6 -11.72 -86.07 22.60
C LEU A 6 -12.23 -84.77 23.22
N ASN A 7 -11.33 -83.81 23.40
CA ASN A 7 -11.65 -82.52 23.98
C ASN A 7 -12.68 -81.78 23.08
N SER A 8 -13.81 -81.37 23.67
CA SER A 8 -14.94 -80.77 22.96
C SER A 8 -14.60 -79.43 22.28
N SER A 9 -13.49 -78.79 22.66
CA SER A 9 -13.00 -77.55 22.02
C SER A 9 -12.45 -77.75 20.60
N TRP A 10 -12.22 -78.99 20.17
CA TRP A 10 -11.68 -79.32 18.84
C TRP A 10 -12.76 -79.64 17.80
N LEU A 11 -14.03 -79.66 18.20
CA LEU A 11 -15.15 -79.87 17.29
C LEU A 11 -15.50 -78.55 16.59
N ALA A 12 -15.00 -78.37 15.37
CA ALA A 12 -15.51 -77.32 14.49
C ALA A 12 -17.01 -77.57 14.24
N PRO A 13 -17.89 -76.55 14.34
CA PRO A 13 -19.34 -76.72 14.17
C PRO A 13 -19.74 -77.36 12.83
N THR A 14 -18.90 -77.23 11.80
CA THR A 14 -19.00 -77.94 10.52
C THR A 14 -17.59 -78.16 9.95
N GLY A 15 -17.09 -79.39 9.97
CA GLY A 15 -15.78 -79.74 9.40
C GLY A 15 -15.55 -81.25 9.32
N ALA A 16 -14.64 -81.67 8.44
CA ALA A 16 -14.19 -83.06 8.35
C ALA A 16 -12.72 -83.14 8.78
N VAL A 17 -12.40 -84.05 9.70
CA VAL A 17 -11.02 -84.32 10.12
C VAL A 17 -10.58 -85.60 9.43
N VAL A 18 -9.49 -85.55 8.68
CA VAL A 18 -8.90 -86.72 8.02
C VAL A 18 -7.68 -87.14 8.81
N ILE A 19 -7.69 -88.36 9.37
CA ILE A 19 -6.54 -88.92 10.08
C ILE A 19 -6.08 -90.15 9.31
N ASP A 20 -4.83 -90.15 8.86
CA ASP A 20 -4.18 -91.27 8.17
C ASP A 20 -4.96 -91.76 6.92
N GLY A 21 -5.38 -90.81 6.08
CA GLY A 21 -6.07 -91.07 4.82
C GLY A 21 -7.55 -91.52 4.93
N LYS A 22 -8.15 -91.48 6.12
CA LYS A 22 -9.58 -91.79 6.33
C LYS A 22 -10.34 -90.58 6.86
N ALA A 23 -11.38 -90.17 6.14
CA ALA A 23 -12.21 -89.02 6.50
C ALA A 23 -13.20 -89.35 7.63
N ILE A 24 -13.16 -88.57 8.70
CA ILE A 24 -14.22 -88.52 9.72
C ILE A 24 -15.08 -87.29 9.39
N ILE A 25 -16.24 -87.53 8.80
CA ILE A 25 -17.18 -86.48 8.40
C ILE A 25 -18.12 -86.21 9.58
N ALA A 26 -18.02 -85.02 10.20
CA ALA A 26 -19.01 -84.58 11.16
C ALA A 26 -20.16 -83.87 10.43
N THR A 27 -21.32 -84.52 10.33
CA THR A 27 -22.57 -83.90 9.87
C THR A 27 -23.58 -83.83 11.01
N GLY A 28 -23.60 -82.68 11.69
CA GLY A 28 -24.63 -82.30 12.69
C GLY A 28 -24.37 -82.76 14.13
N GLU A 29 -25.11 -82.18 15.08
CA GLU A 29 -25.10 -82.57 16.50
C GLU A 29 -25.45 -84.06 16.64
N GLN A 30 -24.52 -84.87 17.16
CA GLN A 30 -24.77 -86.27 17.46
C GLN A 30 -24.57 -86.60 18.94
N ASN A 31 -25.52 -87.38 19.46
CA ASN A 31 -25.52 -87.97 20.79
C ASN A 31 -24.54 -89.16 20.83
N VAL A 32 -23.54 -89.08 21.71
CA VAL A 32 -22.31 -89.90 21.72
C VAL A 32 -22.54 -91.38 22.11
N GLY A 33 -23.78 -91.79 22.41
CA GLY A 33 -24.10 -93.11 22.94
C GLY A 33 -24.18 -94.28 21.95
N SER A 34 -24.07 -94.10 20.63
CA SER A 34 -24.40 -95.20 19.69
C SER A 34 -23.53 -95.31 18.42
N ILE A 35 -22.21 -95.26 18.55
CA ILE A 35 -21.32 -95.72 17.46
C ILE A 35 -20.69 -97.07 17.86
N ALA A 36 -21.24 -98.15 17.33
CA ALA A 36 -20.67 -99.48 17.41
C ALA A 36 -19.63 -99.68 16.29
N GLY A 37 -18.37 -99.91 16.65
CA GLY A 37 -17.30 -100.15 15.68
C GLY A 37 -15.89 -100.05 16.29
N THR A 38 -15.59 -100.87 17.29
CA THR A 38 -14.24 -101.04 17.84
C THR A 38 -13.31 -101.68 16.81
N GLY A 39 -12.21 -101.01 16.43
CA GLY A 39 -11.10 -101.69 15.77
C GLY A 39 -10.15 -100.90 14.86
N LEU A 40 -10.19 -99.56 14.77
CA LEU A 40 -9.43 -98.87 13.70
C LEU A 40 -8.01 -98.38 14.02
N LEU A 41 -7.54 -98.35 15.28
CA LEU A 41 -6.22 -97.78 15.64
C LEU A 41 -5.51 -98.49 16.81
N ALA A 42 -5.78 -99.77 17.07
CA ALA A 42 -5.04 -100.51 18.08
C ALA A 42 -3.70 -101.01 17.49
N GLY A 43 -2.58 -100.36 17.86
CA GLY A 43 -1.23 -100.87 17.60
C GLY A 43 -0.23 -99.91 16.96
N THR A 44 -0.62 -98.69 16.57
CA THR A 44 0.30 -97.69 16.03
C THR A 44 0.81 -96.75 17.12
N ALA A 45 2.10 -96.84 17.45
CA ALA A 45 2.76 -96.02 18.48
C ALA A 45 3.17 -94.63 17.97
N ALA A 46 3.01 -94.33 16.67
CA ALA A 46 3.24 -93.03 16.08
C ALA A 46 2.39 -92.89 14.79
N ILE A 47 1.75 -91.73 14.59
CA ILE A 47 1.24 -91.31 13.28
C ILE A 47 2.43 -90.64 12.59
N ALA A 48 2.96 -91.25 11.53
CA ALA A 48 4.23 -90.85 10.93
C ALA A 48 4.12 -89.64 9.97
N GLN A 49 2.92 -89.14 9.69
CA GLN A 49 2.70 -88.01 8.79
C GLN A 49 1.55 -87.14 9.33
N GLY A 50 1.78 -85.83 9.42
CA GLY A 50 0.99 -84.87 10.21
C GLY A 50 -0.53 -84.86 10.01
N LEU A 51 -1.23 -84.25 10.96
CA LEU A 51 -2.69 -84.10 10.97
C LEU A 51 -3.10 -83.03 9.93
N GLU A 52 -3.81 -83.41 8.87
CA GLU A 52 -4.37 -82.47 7.90
C GLU A 52 -5.76 -82.00 8.37
N VAL A 53 -5.88 -80.71 8.73
CA VAL A 53 -7.15 -80.09 9.11
C VAL A 53 -7.71 -79.32 7.92
N SER A 54 -8.90 -79.71 7.44
CA SER A 54 -9.63 -79.01 6.40
C SER A 54 -10.97 -78.50 6.91
N GLY A 55 -11.26 -77.21 6.75
CA GLY A 55 -12.48 -76.61 7.27
C GLY A 55 -12.85 -75.29 6.58
N THR A 56 -14.12 -74.91 6.71
CA THR A 56 -14.61 -73.61 6.27
C THR A 56 -14.95 -72.72 7.45
N VAL A 57 -14.34 -71.53 7.52
CA VAL A 57 -14.62 -70.51 8.54
C VAL A 57 -15.30 -69.31 7.85
N ALA A 58 -16.18 -68.60 8.57
CA ALA A 58 -16.78 -67.38 8.05
C ALA A 58 -15.75 -66.24 8.05
N VAL A 59 -15.70 -65.43 6.98
CA VAL A 59 -14.76 -64.29 6.87
C VAL A 59 -14.92 -63.29 8.02
N ALA A 60 -16.14 -63.13 8.53
CA ALA A 60 -16.43 -62.23 9.65
C ALA A 60 -15.70 -62.63 10.95
N ASP A 61 -15.38 -63.92 11.13
CA ASP A 61 -14.66 -64.41 12.30
C ASP A 61 -13.14 -64.19 12.19
N VAL A 62 -12.62 -64.02 10.96
CA VAL A 62 -11.19 -63.77 10.68
C VAL A 62 -10.90 -62.26 10.54
N LEU A 63 -11.86 -61.49 10.02
CA LEU A 63 -11.77 -60.05 9.85
C LEU A 63 -12.98 -59.38 10.53
N PRO A 64 -12.88 -59.05 11.84
CA PRO A 64 -13.96 -58.41 12.58
C PRO A 64 -14.36 -57.08 11.91
N GLY A 65 -15.62 -57.01 11.44
CA GLY A 65 -16.18 -55.81 10.80
C GLY A 65 -16.44 -55.93 9.31
N ALA A 66 -15.88 -56.91 8.59
CA ALA A 66 -16.15 -57.13 7.17
C ALA A 66 -17.60 -57.57 6.93
N ALA A 67 -18.40 -56.77 6.20
CA ALA A 67 -19.80 -57.08 5.93
C ALA A 67 -19.93 -58.35 5.07
N SER A 68 -20.84 -59.23 5.47
CA SER A 68 -21.09 -60.57 4.95
C SER A 68 -21.26 -60.64 3.42
N VAL A 69 -20.16 -60.88 2.71
CA VAL A 69 -20.18 -61.51 1.39
C VAL A 69 -19.94 -62.99 1.61
N GLY A 70 -20.72 -63.86 0.95
CA GLY A 70 -20.72 -65.33 1.13
C GLY A 70 -19.42 -66.03 0.69
N ALA A 71 -18.27 -65.46 1.02
CA ALA A 71 -16.96 -66.01 0.79
C ALA A 71 -16.69 -67.11 1.84
N ARG A 72 -16.32 -68.29 1.36
CA ARG A 72 -15.89 -69.41 2.19
C ARG A 72 -14.37 -69.45 2.19
N VAL A 73 -13.76 -69.48 3.38
CA VAL A 73 -12.32 -69.70 3.52
C VAL A 73 -12.07 -71.20 3.54
N SER A 74 -11.39 -71.76 2.54
CA SER A 74 -10.92 -73.14 2.63
C SER A 74 -9.56 -73.12 3.33
N VAL A 75 -9.50 -73.62 4.56
CA VAL A 75 -8.26 -73.72 5.32
C VAL A 75 -7.69 -75.11 5.17
N THR A 76 -6.41 -75.23 4.79
CA THR A 76 -5.64 -76.48 4.89
C THR A 76 -4.34 -76.24 5.66
N GLY A 77 -4.04 -77.14 6.60
CA GLY A 77 -2.80 -77.08 7.38
C GLY A 77 -2.44 -78.46 7.93
N THR A 78 -1.13 -78.70 8.10
CA THR A 78 -0.58 -79.93 8.70
C THR A 78 -0.04 -79.62 10.09
N LEU A 79 -0.56 -80.27 11.12
CA LEU A 79 -0.08 -80.14 12.50
C LEU A 79 0.68 -81.42 12.90
N GLU A 80 1.95 -81.30 13.29
CA GLU A 80 2.62 -82.36 14.04
C GLU A 80 2.26 -82.21 15.52
N ALA A 81 1.43 -83.12 16.03
CA ALA A 81 0.99 -83.13 17.42
C ALA A 81 1.36 -84.46 18.09
N ASP A 82 1.81 -84.37 19.34
CA ASP A 82 1.96 -85.54 20.21
C ASP A 82 0.56 -86.09 20.56
N ILE A 83 0.34 -87.38 20.27
CA ILE A 83 -0.90 -88.11 20.58
C ILE A 83 -1.25 -88.03 22.07
N VAL A 84 -0.26 -87.94 22.96
CA VAL A 84 -0.50 -87.84 24.40
C VAL A 84 -1.10 -86.48 24.77
N ALA A 85 -0.70 -85.42 24.08
CA ALA A 85 -1.25 -84.07 24.28
C ALA A 85 -2.69 -83.96 23.72
N LEU A 86 -2.99 -84.62 22.59
CA LEU A 86 -4.34 -84.73 22.01
C LEU A 86 -5.37 -85.45 22.90
N LEU A 87 -4.90 -86.26 23.87
CA LEU A 87 -5.73 -87.07 24.78
C LEU A 87 -5.80 -86.49 26.20
N THR A 88 -5.22 -85.31 26.45
CA THR A 88 -5.25 -84.64 27.76
C THR A 88 -5.82 -83.22 27.65
N THR A 89 -6.11 -82.57 28.77
CA THR A 89 -6.56 -81.16 28.83
C THR A 89 -5.41 -80.15 28.79
N ALA A 90 -4.18 -80.59 28.52
CA ALA A 90 -3.02 -79.71 28.46
C ALA A 90 -2.99 -78.95 27.12
N ASP A 91 -2.58 -77.68 27.16
CA ASP A 91 -2.41 -76.89 25.93
C ASP A 91 -1.38 -77.56 25.00
N LEU A 92 -1.76 -77.77 23.75
CA LEU A 92 -0.89 -78.33 22.73
C LEU A 92 0.13 -77.28 22.31
N VAL A 93 1.37 -77.44 22.78
CA VAL A 93 2.53 -76.74 22.24
C VAL A 93 3.10 -77.60 21.11
N PRO A 94 3.11 -77.14 19.85
CA PRO A 94 3.73 -77.89 18.76
C PRO A 94 5.19 -78.19 19.10
N THR A 95 5.68 -79.39 18.77
CA THR A 95 7.09 -79.76 18.98
C THR A 95 8.06 -78.87 18.20
N ASP A 96 7.58 -78.29 17.09
CA ASP A 96 8.25 -77.22 16.34
C ASP A 96 7.21 -76.16 15.92
N PRO A 97 6.96 -75.12 16.73
CA PRO A 97 5.96 -74.10 16.43
C PRO A 97 6.29 -73.30 15.15
N ALA A 98 7.54 -73.33 14.68
CA ALA A 98 7.94 -72.67 13.43
C ALA A 98 7.39 -73.36 12.17
N ASN A 99 6.94 -74.62 12.27
CA ASN A 99 6.42 -75.39 11.13
C ASN A 99 4.88 -75.44 11.05
N ALA A 100 4.16 -74.85 12.01
CA ALA A 100 2.70 -74.79 11.98
C ALA A 100 2.21 -73.67 11.03
N LYS A 101 1.92 -74.01 9.77
CA LYS A 101 1.42 -73.07 8.76
C LYS A 101 -0.04 -73.36 8.40
N LEU A 102 -0.90 -72.35 8.52
CA LEU A 102 -2.28 -72.40 8.02
C LEU A 102 -2.37 -71.60 6.72
N VAL A 103 -2.63 -72.27 5.59
CA VAL A 103 -2.84 -71.55 4.32
C VAL A 103 -4.32 -71.63 3.96
N GLY A 104 -4.95 -70.46 3.76
CA GLY A 104 -6.36 -70.37 3.40
C GLY A 104 -6.55 -69.57 2.13
N LEU A 105 -7.11 -70.16 1.08
CA LEU A 105 -7.44 -69.42 -0.15
C LEU A 105 -8.86 -68.86 -0.06
N LEU A 106 -9.03 -67.58 -0.42
CA LEU A 106 -10.29 -66.84 -0.31
C LEU A 106 -10.66 -66.25 -1.67
N SER A 107 -11.23 -67.06 -2.56
CA SER A 107 -11.71 -66.55 -3.85
C SER A 107 -13.09 -65.90 -3.68
N GLY A 108 -13.13 -64.58 -3.55
CA GLY A 108 -14.35 -63.79 -3.59
C GLY A 108 -14.26 -62.74 -4.70
N THR A 109 -15.25 -62.68 -5.58
CA THR A 109 -15.26 -61.73 -6.72
C THR A 109 -15.64 -60.31 -6.35
N GLN A 110 -16.09 -60.04 -5.12
CA GLN A 110 -16.39 -58.68 -4.62
C GLN A 110 -16.25 -58.61 -3.10
N VAL A 111 -15.06 -58.34 -2.57
CA VAL A 111 -14.92 -57.95 -1.17
C VAL A 111 -15.10 -56.43 -1.10
N ARG A 112 -16.15 -55.96 -0.42
CA ARG A 112 -16.35 -54.53 -0.12
C ARG A 112 -15.87 -54.24 1.29
N LEU A 113 -14.99 -53.27 1.44
CA LEU A 113 -14.53 -52.84 2.76
C LEU A 113 -15.65 -52.09 3.51
N PRO A 114 -15.81 -52.30 4.82
CA PRO A 114 -16.84 -51.61 5.62
C PRO A 114 -16.64 -50.09 5.56
N GLY A 115 -17.71 -49.36 5.22
CA GLY A 115 -17.69 -47.90 5.18
C GLY A 115 -17.13 -47.27 3.90
N ALA A 116 -16.64 -48.04 2.94
CA ALA A 116 -16.07 -47.53 1.68
C ALA A 116 -16.76 -48.16 0.45
N SER A 117 -17.89 -47.60 0.03
CA SER A 117 -18.69 -48.10 -1.09
C SER A 117 -17.99 -48.04 -2.46
N ALA A 118 -16.93 -47.23 -2.57
CA ALA A 118 -16.18 -47.00 -3.81
C ALA A 118 -14.93 -47.89 -3.97
N ILE A 119 -14.67 -48.78 -3.01
CA ILE A 119 -13.52 -49.70 -3.05
C ILE A 119 -14.03 -51.12 -3.30
N SER A 120 -13.69 -51.71 -4.44
CA SER A 120 -13.96 -53.11 -4.77
C SER A 120 -12.64 -53.86 -4.90
N GLY A 121 -12.53 -55.00 -4.22
CA GLY A 121 -11.36 -55.86 -4.35
C GLY A 121 -11.70 -57.19 -5.01
N SER A 122 -10.79 -57.69 -5.84
CA SER A 122 -10.85 -59.00 -6.50
C SER A 122 -9.56 -59.78 -6.25
N ASP A 123 -9.69 -61.11 -6.16
CA ASP A 123 -8.58 -62.07 -6.08
C ASP A 123 -7.64 -61.89 -4.87
N PHE A 124 -8.19 -61.95 -3.65
CA PHE A 124 -7.37 -61.95 -2.44
C PHE A 124 -6.88 -63.35 -2.07
N ALA A 125 -5.56 -63.50 -1.93
CA ALA A 125 -4.96 -64.64 -1.26
C ALA A 125 -4.63 -64.27 0.19
N PHE A 126 -5.01 -65.13 1.14
CA PHE A 126 -4.67 -64.98 2.55
C PHE A 126 -3.61 -66.03 2.92
N VAL A 127 -2.59 -65.62 3.66
CA VAL A 127 -1.62 -66.53 4.27
C VAL A 127 -1.57 -66.21 5.75
N ILE A 128 -1.91 -67.17 6.61
CA ILE A 128 -1.90 -67.02 8.07
C ILE A 128 -0.72 -67.84 8.60
N GLY A 129 0.37 -67.16 8.95
CA GLY A 129 1.50 -67.75 9.66
C GLY A 129 1.32 -67.62 11.16
N VAL A 130 1.78 -68.61 11.91
CA VAL A 130 2.08 -68.44 13.33
C VAL A 130 3.60 -68.46 13.42
N GLU A 131 4.22 -67.31 13.65
CA GLU A 131 5.68 -67.22 13.83
C GLU A 131 5.98 -66.89 15.30
N GLY A 132 6.80 -67.72 15.94
CA GLY A 132 7.29 -67.47 17.30
C GLY A 132 7.66 -68.75 18.06
N SER A 133 8.73 -68.69 18.85
CA SER A 133 9.12 -69.77 19.77
C SER A 133 8.59 -69.48 21.18
N GLY A 134 7.65 -70.29 21.66
CA GLY A 134 7.09 -70.18 23.03
C GLY A 134 5.91 -69.21 23.20
N ALA A 135 5.72 -68.68 24.41
CA ALA A 135 4.54 -67.92 24.86
C ALA A 135 4.28 -66.57 24.16
N GLN A 136 5.02 -66.24 23.11
CA GLN A 136 4.81 -65.07 22.24
C GLN A 136 4.68 -65.51 20.78
N SER A 137 3.72 -66.38 20.50
CA SER A 137 3.34 -66.71 19.13
C SER A 137 2.58 -65.52 18.56
N GLN A 138 3.16 -64.80 17.59
CA GLN A 138 2.47 -63.73 16.88
C GLN A 138 1.79 -64.30 15.64
N LEU A 139 0.49 -64.03 15.52
CA LEU A 139 -0.28 -64.38 14.33
C LEU A 139 0.10 -63.37 13.24
N SER A 140 0.78 -63.84 12.19
CA SER A 140 1.04 -63.01 11.01
C SER A 140 0.00 -63.29 9.93
N VAL A 141 -0.74 -62.26 9.52
CA VAL A 141 -1.71 -62.38 8.41
C VAL A 141 -1.21 -61.55 7.25
N SER A 142 -0.96 -62.21 6.11
CA SER A 142 -0.64 -61.56 4.85
C SER A 142 -1.83 -61.65 3.90
N LEU A 143 -2.29 -60.50 3.41
CA LEU A 143 -3.29 -60.35 2.37
C LEU A 143 -2.58 -59.90 1.09
N VAL A 144 -2.73 -60.61 -0.03
CA VAL A 144 -2.24 -60.16 -1.34
C VAL A 144 -3.41 -60.11 -2.29
N GLY A 145 -3.67 -58.98 -2.94
CA GLY A 145 -4.74 -58.87 -3.94
C GLY A 145 -4.75 -57.55 -4.70
N SER A 146 -5.69 -57.42 -5.64
CA SER A 146 -5.92 -56.18 -6.37
C SER A 146 -7.12 -55.42 -5.83
N ILE A 147 -6.96 -54.12 -5.62
CA ILE A 147 -7.99 -53.20 -5.14
C ILE A 147 -8.28 -52.21 -6.25
N GLU A 148 -9.51 -52.15 -6.73
CA GLU A 148 -9.99 -51.11 -7.62
C GLU A 148 -10.72 -50.03 -6.82
N VAL A 149 -10.32 -48.77 -7.02
CA VAL A 149 -10.97 -47.60 -6.43
C VAL A 149 -11.63 -46.82 -7.55
N ASP A 150 -12.96 -46.75 -7.52
CA ASP A 150 -13.79 -46.00 -8.46
C ASP A 150 -14.61 -44.94 -7.70
N ASP A 151 -13.90 -43.95 -7.16
CA ASP A 151 -14.49 -42.81 -6.46
C ASP A 151 -14.17 -41.51 -7.22
N PRO A 152 -15.17 -40.76 -7.69
CA PRO A 152 -14.95 -39.49 -8.39
C PRO A 152 -14.27 -38.41 -7.54
N ASN A 153 -14.30 -38.52 -6.20
CA ASN A 153 -13.54 -37.62 -5.32
C ASN A 153 -12.06 -38.03 -5.20
N PHE A 154 -11.74 -39.28 -5.55
CA PHE A 154 -10.38 -39.83 -5.47
C PHE A 154 -9.67 -39.81 -6.84
N SER A 155 -10.40 -40.07 -7.93
CA SER A 155 -9.87 -40.19 -9.29
C SER A 155 -10.97 -39.94 -10.33
N ASN A 156 -10.61 -39.39 -11.48
CA ASN A 156 -11.49 -39.36 -12.66
C ASN A 156 -11.42 -40.69 -13.42
N GLY A 157 -12.05 -41.71 -12.83
CA GLY A 157 -12.14 -43.08 -13.35
C GLY A 157 -11.46 -44.11 -12.45
N PRO A 158 -11.73 -45.41 -12.67
CA PRO A 158 -11.27 -46.49 -11.81
C PRO A 158 -9.75 -46.63 -11.84
N VAL A 159 -9.16 -46.85 -10.67
CA VAL A 159 -7.72 -47.09 -10.50
C VAL A 159 -7.51 -48.41 -9.78
N THR A 160 -6.75 -49.31 -10.40
CA THR A 160 -6.39 -50.58 -9.80
C THR A 160 -5.02 -50.51 -9.13
N PHE A 161 -4.97 -50.87 -7.86
CA PHE A 161 -3.77 -51.05 -7.06
C PHE A 161 -3.52 -52.54 -6.83
N GLU A 162 -2.26 -52.98 -6.91
CA GLU A 162 -1.83 -54.24 -6.31
C GLU A 162 -1.41 -53.94 -4.87
N ALA A 163 -1.99 -54.63 -3.89
CA ALA A 163 -1.75 -54.38 -2.48
C ALA A 163 -1.38 -55.67 -1.75
N VAL A 164 -0.44 -55.51 -0.82
CA VAL A 164 -0.02 -56.49 0.18
C VAL A 164 -0.24 -55.86 1.54
N ALA A 165 -1.13 -56.44 2.35
CA ALA A 165 -1.29 -56.05 3.75
C ALA A 165 -0.67 -57.14 4.61
N LEU A 166 0.25 -56.77 5.50
CA LEU A 166 0.85 -57.66 6.49
C LEU A 166 0.49 -57.12 7.87
N THR A 167 0.00 -57.98 8.76
CA THR A 167 -0.14 -57.64 10.19
C THR A 167 0.60 -58.66 11.02
N ASP A 168 1.34 -58.21 12.03
CA ASP A 168 2.05 -59.04 13.01
C ASP A 168 1.36 -59.06 14.40
N GLY A 169 0.15 -58.48 14.48
CA GLY A 169 -0.60 -58.30 15.72
C GLY A 169 -0.30 -57.00 16.48
N THR A 170 0.77 -56.27 16.12
CA THR A 170 1.15 -54.99 16.74
C THR A 170 1.33 -53.85 15.73
N THR A 171 1.67 -54.17 14.50
CA THR A 171 1.74 -53.26 13.36
C THR A 171 1.05 -53.87 12.16
N THR A 172 0.40 -53.02 11.37
CA THR A 172 -0.15 -53.39 10.07
C THR A 172 0.55 -52.58 9.01
N THR A 173 1.30 -53.24 8.13
CA THR A 173 1.94 -52.63 6.96
C THR A 173 1.08 -52.89 5.73
N PHE A 174 0.72 -51.83 5.02
CA PHE A 174 0.10 -51.89 3.70
C PHE A 174 1.12 -51.44 2.67
N SER A 175 1.63 -52.35 1.86
CA SER A 175 2.52 -52.03 0.75
C SER A 175 1.84 -52.38 -0.56
N GLY A 176 1.82 -51.48 -1.53
CA GLY A 176 1.19 -51.73 -2.81
C GLY A 176 1.67 -50.76 -3.88
N GLY A 177 1.03 -50.80 -5.03
CA GLY A 177 1.29 -49.84 -6.09
C GLY A 177 0.22 -49.86 -7.16
N ILE A 178 0.18 -48.84 -8.01
CA ILE A 178 -0.70 -48.83 -9.19
C ILE A 178 -0.30 -50.02 -10.06
N LYS A 179 -1.29 -50.86 -10.39
CA LYS A 179 -1.08 -52.05 -11.21
C LYS A 179 -0.44 -51.64 -12.54
N PRO A 180 0.61 -52.34 -13.03
CA PRO A 180 1.22 -52.02 -14.31
C PRO A 180 0.17 -51.91 -15.44
N GLY A 181 0.19 -50.79 -16.16
CA GLY A 181 -0.79 -50.48 -17.22
C GLY A 181 -2.02 -49.69 -16.77
N SER A 182 -2.19 -49.45 -15.46
CA SER A 182 -3.19 -48.52 -14.92
C SER A 182 -2.59 -47.13 -14.70
N THR A 183 -3.40 -46.09 -14.74
CA THR A 183 -2.99 -44.70 -14.48
C THR A 183 -3.96 -44.05 -13.52
N TRP A 184 -3.47 -43.36 -12.50
CA TRP A 184 -4.33 -42.60 -11.58
C TRP A 184 -4.50 -41.18 -12.10
N ARG A 185 -5.69 -40.86 -12.63
CA ARG A 185 -5.96 -39.57 -13.28
C ARG A 185 -6.71 -38.64 -12.34
N ASN A 186 -6.21 -37.41 -12.25
CA ASN A 186 -6.70 -36.37 -11.36
C ASN A 186 -6.83 -36.83 -9.89
N PRO A 187 -5.74 -37.34 -9.29
CA PRO A 187 -5.75 -37.73 -7.88
C PRO A 187 -6.28 -36.59 -7.01
N LEU A 188 -7.23 -36.92 -6.13
CA LEU A 188 -7.74 -35.98 -5.10
C LEU A 188 -8.31 -34.68 -5.70
N GLY A 189 -8.85 -34.73 -6.93
CA GLY A 189 -9.42 -33.56 -7.61
C GLY A 189 -8.39 -32.63 -8.26
N LEU A 190 -7.10 -32.98 -8.26
CA LEU A 190 -6.05 -32.22 -8.94
C LEU A 190 -6.15 -32.42 -10.46
N ASN A 191 -6.86 -31.52 -11.14
CA ASN A 191 -7.04 -31.59 -12.59
C ASN A 191 -5.68 -31.57 -13.34
N GLY A 192 -5.54 -32.40 -14.38
CA GLY A 192 -4.35 -32.41 -15.24
C GLY A 192 -3.16 -33.19 -14.68
N VAL A 193 -3.33 -33.89 -13.56
CA VAL A 193 -2.31 -34.73 -12.93
C VAL A 193 -2.55 -36.20 -13.29
N VAL A 194 -1.53 -36.90 -13.78
CA VAL A 194 -1.59 -38.34 -14.07
C VAL A 194 -0.45 -39.04 -13.36
N VAL A 195 -0.75 -39.97 -12.46
CA VAL A 195 0.27 -40.75 -11.74
C VAL A 195 0.40 -42.14 -12.37
N GLU A 196 1.63 -42.54 -12.62
CA GLU A 196 2.05 -43.83 -13.16
C GLU A 196 3.09 -44.47 -12.22
N ASN A 197 3.12 -45.81 -12.18
CA ASN A 197 4.11 -46.58 -11.41
C ASN A 197 4.22 -46.21 -9.91
N ALA A 198 3.15 -45.66 -9.33
CA ALA A 198 3.17 -45.33 -7.91
C ALA A 198 3.28 -46.60 -7.06
N ARG A 199 4.08 -46.53 -6.02
CA ARG A 199 4.22 -47.48 -4.94
C ARG A 199 3.87 -46.77 -3.65
N VAL A 200 3.15 -47.46 -2.80
CA VAL A 200 2.67 -46.93 -1.54
C VAL A 200 3.07 -47.90 -0.44
N HIS A 201 3.54 -47.37 0.68
CA HIS A 201 3.92 -48.13 1.84
C HIS A 201 3.43 -47.42 3.09
N PHE A 202 2.32 -47.88 3.66
CA PHE A 202 1.82 -47.41 4.95
C PHE A 202 2.20 -48.38 6.05
N ARG A 203 2.53 -47.84 7.21
CA ARG A 203 2.71 -48.58 8.45
C ARG A 203 1.82 -47.94 9.51
N ASN A 204 0.81 -48.69 9.95
CA ASN A 204 -0.03 -48.30 11.06
C ASN A 204 0.48 -48.98 12.33
N THR A 205 0.79 -48.17 13.35
CA THR A 205 1.23 -48.66 14.66
C THR A 205 0.06 -48.63 15.65
N THR A 206 0.09 -49.51 16.65
CA THR A 206 -0.97 -49.63 17.69
C THR A 206 -1.25 -48.34 18.47
N ASN A 207 -0.37 -47.33 18.40
CA ASN A 207 -0.55 -46.01 19.01
C ASN A 207 -1.34 -45.02 18.13
N GLY A 208 -1.83 -45.44 16.95
CA GLY A 208 -2.64 -44.60 16.05
C GLY A 208 -1.84 -43.70 15.09
N ALA A 209 -0.50 -43.66 15.21
CA ALA A 209 0.35 -43.00 14.23
C ALA A 209 0.47 -43.86 12.96
N THR A 210 0.01 -43.31 11.83
CA THR A 210 0.18 -43.89 10.50
C THR A 210 1.35 -43.19 9.84
N VAL A 211 2.44 -43.91 9.61
CA VAL A 211 3.60 -43.43 8.85
C VAL A 211 3.48 -44.00 7.45
N GLY A 212 3.53 -43.15 6.43
CA GLY A 212 3.31 -43.58 5.04
C GLY A 212 4.35 -43.01 4.11
N SER A 213 4.88 -43.83 3.20
CA SER A 213 5.62 -43.33 2.04
C SER A 213 4.91 -43.67 0.74
N PHE A 214 5.02 -42.78 -0.24
CA PHE A 214 4.48 -42.94 -1.57
C PHE A 214 5.55 -42.52 -2.57
N SER A 215 5.94 -43.38 -3.51
CA SER A 215 6.91 -43.04 -4.55
C SER A 215 6.39 -43.39 -5.92
N GLY A 216 6.69 -42.60 -6.95
CA GLY A 216 6.15 -42.86 -8.28
C GLY A 216 6.57 -41.87 -9.34
N THR A 217 5.98 -41.99 -10.52
CA THR A 217 6.12 -41.01 -11.60
C THR A 217 4.82 -40.26 -11.80
N MET A 218 4.86 -38.94 -11.86
CA MET A 218 3.67 -38.12 -12.08
C MET A 218 3.87 -37.26 -13.32
N ASN A 219 2.85 -37.16 -14.15
CA ASN A 219 2.80 -36.24 -15.26
C ASN A 219 1.85 -35.08 -14.91
N VAL A 220 2.37 -33.85 -14.91
CA VAL A 220 1.57 -32.62 -14.73
C VAL A 220 1.84 -31.70 -15.90
N GLY A 221 0.78 -31.29 -16.62
CA GLY A 221 0.92 -30.38 -17.76
C GLY A 221 1.81 -30.92 -18.90
N GLY A 222 1.95 -32.25 -19.04
CA GLY A 222 2.79 -32.88 -20.06
C GLY A 222 4.25 -33.11 -19.65
N LYS A 223 4.64 -32.80 -18.41
CA LYS A 223 5.99 -33.00 -17.87
C LYS A 223 5.99 -34.12 -16.84
N THR A 224 6.99 -35.01 -16.91
CA THR A 224 7.11 -36.16 -15.98
C THR A 224 8.05 -35.84 -14.82
N PHE A 225 7.63 -36.19 -13.62
CA PHE A 225 8.28 -35.95 -12.34
C PHE A 225 8.47 -37.28 -11.61
N SER A 226 9.57 -37.43 -10.88
CA SER A 226 9.67 -38.46 -9.84
C SER A 226 9.11 -37.89 -8.55
N ILE A 227 8.32 -38.69 -7.84
CA ILE A 227 7.71 -38.29 -6.58
C ILE A 227 8.19 -39.23 -5.50
N ASP A 228 8.55 -38.67 -4.35
CA ASP A 228 8.69 -39.36 -3.08
C ASP A 228 7.92 -38.54 -2.03
N VAL A 229 6.88 -39.12 -1.44
CA VAL A 229 6.10 -38.54 -0.34
C VAL A 229 6.42 -39.36 0.89
N GLU A 230 6.64 -38.69 2.01
CA GLU A 230 6.76 -39.29 3.32
C GLU A 230 5.86 -38.55 4.31
N SER A 231 5.07 -39.29 5.08
CA SER A 231 4.26 -38.74 6.16
C SER A 231 4.64 -39.41 7.45
N ASP A 232 4.95 -38.61 8.47
CA ASP A 232 5.32 -39.06 9.81
C ASP A 232 4.12 -39.19 10.76
N GLY A 233 2.91 -38.93 10.25
CA GLY A 233 1.65 -38.93 10.99
C GLY A 233 1.20 -37.55 11.47
N THR A 234 2.04 -36.52 11.37
CA THR A 234 1.71 -35.12 11.69
C THR A 234 1.93 -34.17 10.51
N GLU A 235 2.92 -34.45 9.68
CA GLU A 235 3.26 -33.66 8.49
C GLU A 235 3.34 -34.59 7.26
N LEU A 236 3.14 -34.01 6.08
CA LEU A 236 3.32 -34.71 4.80
C LEU A 236 4.40 -33.97 4.02
N SER A 237 5.57 -34.60 3.92
CA SER A 237 6.69 -34.14 3.10
C SER A 237 6.52 -34.72 1.70
N LEU A 238 6.41 -33.87 0.68
CA LEU A 238 6.35 -34.28 -0.72
C LEU A 238 7.59 -33.77 -1.44
N ASP A 239 8.49 -34.67 -1.83
CA ASP A 239 9.66 -34.39 -2.67
C ASP A 239 9.37 -34.74 -4.13
N LEU A 240 9.36 -33.74 -5.00
CA LEU A 240 9.32 -33.92 -6.46
C LEU A 240 10.71 -33.71 -7.05
N LYS A 241 11.27 -34.72 -7.72
CA LYS A 241 12.49 -34.53 -8.53
C LYS A 241 12.11 -34.03 -9.91
N LEU A 242 12.48 -32.79 -10.20
CA LEU A 242 12.23 -32.10 -11.45
C LEU A 242 13.39 -32.33 -12.43
N PRO A 243 13.11 -32.69 -13.71
CA PRO A 243 14.11 -32.54 -14.76
C PRO A 243 14.42 -31.05 -14.99
N ARG A 244 15.42 -30.72 -15.82
CA ARG A 244 15.64 -29.33 -16.26
C ARG A 244 14.35 -28.78 -16.89
N LEU A 245 13.81 -27.73 -16.30
CA LEU A 245 12.58 -27.07 -16.72
C LEU A 245 12.84 -25.58 -16.93
N SER A 246 12.11 -24.95 -17.83
CA SER A 246 12.06 -23.49 -17.86
C SER A 246 11.08 -22.96 -16.79
N VAL A 247 11.25 -21.71 -16.34
CA VAL A 247 10.24 -21.03 -15.51
C VAL A 247 8.88 -21.02 -16.21
N GLY A 248 8.86 -20.92 -17.54
CA GLY A 248 7.64 -21.08 -18.32
C GLY A 248 6.99 -22.45 -18.12
N ASP A 249 7.78 -23.52 -18.12
CA ASP A 249 7.28 -24.87 -17.84
C ASP A 249 6.76 -25.00 -16.40
N VAL A 250 7.45 -24.44 -15.40
CA VAL A 250 6.99 -24.45 -13.99
C VAL A 250 5.67 -23.70 -13.84
N VAL A 251 5.54 -22.55 -14.51
CA VAL A 251 4.30 -21.77 -14.53
C VAL A 251 3.17 -22.54 -15.18
N ASP A 252 3.44 -23.26 -16.28
CA ASP A 252 2.44 -24.07 -16.96
C ASP A 252 2.03 -25.30 -16.11
N VAL A 253 2.96 -25.87 -15.34
CA VAL A 253 2.69 -26.91 -14.32
C VAL A 253 1.80 -26.35 -13.20
N MET A 254 2.13 -25.16 -12.67
CA MET A 254 1.33 -24.49 -11.63
C MET A 254 -0.08 -24.16 -12.12
N LYS A 255 -0.22 -23.63 -13.36
CA LYS A 255 -1.53 -23.40 -13.99
C LYS A 255 -2.34 -24.68 -14.13
N SER A 256 -1.69 -25.77 -14.51
CA SER A 256 -2.32 -27.09 -14.63
C SER A 256 -2.82 -27.57 -13.27
N ALA A 257 -2.07 -27.33 -12.19
CA ALA A 257 -2.46 -27.61 -10.81
C ALA A 257 -3.53 -26.65 -10.24
N GLY A 258 -4.08 -25.73 -11.04
CA GLY A 258 -5.13 -24.79 -10.62
C GLY A 258 -4.62 -23.48 -10.00
N VAL A 259 -3.32 -23.22 -10.02
CA VAL A 259 -2.74 -21.96 -9.53
C VAL A 259 -2.90 -20.87 -10.59
N SER A 260 -3.51 -19.75 -10.23
CA SER A 260 -3.67 -18.60 -11.15
C SER A 260 -2.35 -17.83 -11.27
N VAL A 261 -1.53 -18.24 -12.24
CA VAL A 261 -0.30 -17.52 -12.59
C VAL A 261 -0.63 -16.50 -13.68
N GLY A 262 -0.38 -15.21 -13.43
CA GLY A 262 -0.53 -14.16 -14.44
C GLY A 262 0.36 -14.39 -15.69
N SER A 263 0.31 -13.47 -16.66
CA SER A 263 1.25 -13.51 -17.79
C SER A 263 2.65 -13.12 -17.33
N LEU A 264 3.62 -14.04 -17.40
CA LEU A 264 5.04 -13.68 -17.28
C LEU A 264 5.59 -13.17 -18.61
N HIS A 265 6.53 -12.22 -18.52
CA HIS A 265 7.32 -11.75 -19.65
C HIS A 265 8.10 -12.89 -20.33
N ALA A 266 8.29 -12.80 -21.64
CA ALA A 266 8.88 -13.88 -22.45
C ALA A 266 10.30 -14.29 -21.99
N ASP A 267 11.09 -13.33 -21.51
CA ASP A 267 12.47 -13.61 -21.07
C ASP A 267 12.52 -14.38 -19.74
N LEU A 268 11.65 -14.04 -18.78
CA LEU A 268 11.54 -14.81 -17.55
C LEU A 268 11.04 -16.22 -17.84
N ARG A 269 10.10 -16.39 -18.78
CA ARG A 269 9.62 -17.72 -19.19
C ARG A 269 10.73 -18.61 -19.77
N ARG A 270 11.77 -18.03 -20.36
CA ARG A 270 12.90 -18.77 -20.95
C ARG A 270 14.00 -19.14 -19.95
N LEU A 271 13.94 -18.65 -18.71
CA LEU A 271 14.92 -18.99 -17.68
C LEU A 271 14.91 -20.50 -17.44
N THR A 272 16.04 -21.17 -17.66
CA THR A 272 16.16 -22.63 -17.44
C THR A 272 16.66 -22.89 -16.03
N LEU A 273 15.89 -23.70 -15.30
CA LEU A 273 16.19 -24.21 -13.97
C LEU A 273 17.05 -25.47 -14.11
N GLU A 274 18.06 -25.61 -13.27
CA GLU A 274 18.79 -26.88 -13.13
C GLU A 274 17.87 -27.96 -12.52
N PRO A 275 18.19 -29.27 -12.61
CA PRO A 275 17.41 -30.30 -11.93
C PRO A 275 17.32 -29.99 -10.43
N THR A 276 16.11 -30.04 -9.88
CA THR A 276 15.85 -29.67 -8.49
C THR A 276 14.94 -30.69 -7.82
N ASP A 277 15.12 -30.87 -6.52
CA ASP A 277 14.12 -31.45 -5.64
C ASP A 277 13.18 -30.32 -5.17
N LEU A 278 11.88 -30.50 -5.34
CA LEU A 278 10.85 -29.55 -4.94
C LEU A 278 10.09 -30.15 -3.76
N SER A 279 10.20 -29.54 -2.59
CA SER A 279 9.51 -29.97 -1.38
C SER A 279 8.21 -29.19 -1.18
N PHE A 280 7.11 -29.87 -0.83
CA PHE A 280 5.91 -29.23 -0.30
C PHE A 280 5.67 -29.70 1.14
N SER A 281 5.21 -28.78 1.97
CA SER A 281 4.62 -29.06 3.28
C SER A 281 3.18 -28.56 3.27
N THR A 282 2.25 -29.36 3.79
CA THR A 282 0.83 -29.03 3.83
C THR A 282 0.34 -28.96 5.26
N ASP A 283 -0.14 -27.78 5.69
CA ASP A 283 -1.00 -27.65 6.86
C ASP A 283 -2.47 -27.78 6.45
N ALA A 284 -3.30 -28.33 7.35
CA ALA A 284 -4.68 -28.76 7.11
C ALA A 284 -5.54 -27.75 6.31
N GLY A 285 -5.58 -27.91 4.98
CA GLY A 285 -6.49 -27.21 4.08
C GLY A 285 -5.90 -26.13 3.17
N SER A 286 -4.60 -25.79 3.27
CA SER A 286 -3.94 -24.85 2.34
C SER A 286 -2.61 -25.40 1.85
N LEU A 287 -2.43 -25.47 0.53
CA LEU A 287 -1.15 -25.83 -0.09
C LEU A 287 -0.34 -24.54 -0.27
N SER A 288 0.62 -24.30 0.62
CA SER A 288 1.70 -23.32 0.40
C SER A 288 2.91 -24.08 -0.12
N GLY A 289 3.20 -23.92 -1.42
CA GLY A 289 4.38 -24.54 -2.04
C GLY A 289 5.45 -23.49 -2.28
N ALA A 290 6.68 -23.77 -1.86
CA ALA A 290 7.85 -22.96 -2.16
C ALA A 290 8.93 -23.82 -2.81
N LEU A 291 9.34 -23.46 -4.03
CA LEU A 291 10.47 -24.03 -4.74
C LEU A 291 11.67 -23.10 -4.59
N SER A 292 12.80 -23.59 -4.06
CA SER A 292 14.09 -22.88 -4.10
C SER A 292 15.11 -23.69 -4.90
N THR A 293 15.59 -23.17 -6.05
CA THR A 293 16.54 -23.87 -6.93
C THR A 293 17.65 -22.98 -7.48
N GLY A 294 18.77 -23.56 -7.90
CA GLY A 294 19.73 -22.90 -8.80
C GLY A 294 19.21 -22.80 -10.25
N ALA A 295 19.56 -21.72 -10.94
CA ALA A 295 19.31 -21.49 -12.35
C ALA A 295 20.45 -20.65 -12.96
N THR A 296 20.51 -20.59 -14.29
CA THR A 296 21.42 -19.68 -15.00
C THR A 296 20.62 -18.60 -15.72
N PHE A 297 20.77 -17.34 -15.34
CA PHE A 297 20.14 -16.19 -16.00
C PHE A 297 21.21 -15.30 -16.64
N ARG A 298 21.14 -15.11 -17.97
CA ARG A 298 22.09 -14.26 -18.72
C ARG A 298 23.58 -14.55 -18.42
N GLY A 299 23.90 -15.81 -18.15
CA GLY A 299 25.27 -16.26 -17.85
C GLY A 299 25.68 -16.17 -16.36
N GLN A 300 24.78 -15.73 -15.47
CA GLN A 300 24.99 -15.69 -14.02
C GLN A 300 24.25 -16.84 -13.32
N THR A 301 24.86 -17.40 -12.28
CA THR A 301 24.20 -18.39 -11.41
C THR A 301 23.30 -17.67 -10.42
N VAL A 302 22.02 -18.05 -10.39
CA VAL A 302 21.01 -17.44 -9.53
C VAL A 302 20.27 -18.51 -8.75
N LYS A 303 19.92 -18.23 -7.50
CA LYS A 303 18.92 -18.96 -6.74
C LYS A 303 17.53 -18.42 -7.10
N VAL A 304 16.54 -19.28 -7.25
CA VAL A 304 15.18 -18.95 -7.68
C VAL A 304 14.22 -19.46 -6.61
N LEU A 305 13.46 -18.56 -6.01
CA LEU A 305 12.29 -18.88 -5.18
C LEU A 305 11.03 -18.74 -6.03
N ILE A 306 10.17 -19.75 -6.03
CA ILE A 306 8.80 -19.62 -6.53
C ILE A 306 7.89 -20.11 -5.41
N ALA A 307 7.16 -19.19 -4.79
CA ALA A 307 6.21 -19.48 -3.73
C ALA A 307 4.79 -19.10 -4.17
N GLY A 308 3.81 -19.91 -3.79
CA GLY A 308 2.41 -19.67 -4.09
C GLY A 308 1.48 -20.37 -3.10
N ASP A 309 0.32 -19.76 -2.87
CA ASP A 309 -0.72 -20.32 -2.02
C ASP A 309 -2.00 -20.64 -2.81
N THR A 310 -2.70 -21.70 -2.39
CA THR A 310 -4.01 -22.06 -2.96
C THR A 310 -5.19 -21.41 -2.21
N SER A 311 -4.93 -20.60 -1.18
CA SER A 311 -5.95 -20.12 -0.23
C SER A 311 -6.87 -18.98 -0.73
N GLY A 312 -6.80 -18.64 -2.02
CA GLY A 312 -7.68 -17.67 -2.67
C GLY A 312 -7.09 -16.26 -2.81
N SER A 313 -5.94 -15.96 -2.19
CA SER A 313 -5.25 -14.67 -2.35
C SER A 313 -4.45 -14.51 -3.65
N ASN A 314 -4.26 -15.57 -4.45
CA ASN A 314 -3.44 -15.53 -5.67
C ASN A 314 -2.02 -14.95 -5.44
N ASN A 315 -1.39 -15.26 -4.32
CA ASN A 315 -0.09 -14.69 -3.95
C ASN A 315 1.05 -15.49 -4.57
N LEU A 316 1.28 -15.30 -5.87
CA LEU A 316 2.51 -15.76 -6.49
C LEU A 316 3.65 -14.79 -6.15
N LEU A 317 4.70 -15.37 -5.56
CA LEU A 317 5.98 -14.75 -5.30
C LEU A 317 7.04 -15.46 -6.15
N VAL A 318 7.74 -14.72 -7.01
CA VAL A 318 8.94 -15.20 -7.71
C VAL A 318 10.12 -14.33 -7.29
N ALA A 319 11.12 -14.90 -6.64
CA ALA A 319 12.36 -14.20 -6.31
C ALA A 319 13.57 -14.84 -7.00
N LEU A 320 14.52 -14.02 -7.42
CA LEU A 320 15.78 -14.44 -8.02
C LEU A 320 16.90 -13.82 -7.18
N SER A 321 17.65 -14.63 -6.42
CA SER A 321 18.81 -14.19 -5.63
C SER A 321 20.10 -14.50 -6.40
N LEU A 322 21.06 -13.59 -6.36
CA LEU A 322 22.31 -13.66 -7.12
C LEU A 322 23.43 -14.20 -6.24
N GLU A 323 24.08 -15.28 -6.71
CA GLU A 323 25.22 -15.84 -6.00
C GLU A 323 26.52 -15.31 -6.63
N GLY A 324 27.27 -14.48 -5.89
CA GLY A 324 28.61 -14.02 -6.31
C GLY A 324 28.66 -12.64 -6.98
N GLY A 325 27.55 -11.92 -6.99
CA GLY A 325 27.45 -10.55 -7.51
C GLY A 325 27.47 -10.44 -9.03
N GLY A 326 27.11 -9.26 -9.54
CA GLY A 326 27.01 -8.97 -10.96
C GLY A 326 26.96 -7.47 -11.24
N THR A 327 26.51 -7.06 -12.43
CA THR A 327 26.18 -5.65 -12.70
C THR A 327 24.74 -5.48 -13.12
N LEU A 328 24.13 -4.32 -12.90
CA LEU A 328 22.72 -4.08 -13.21
C LEU A 328 22.42 -4.28 -14.71
N GLY A 329 23.36 -3.96 -15.61
CA GLY A 329 23.18 -4.28 -17.04
C GLY A 329 23.43 -5.75 -17.43
N SER A 330 23.97 -6.59 -16.53
CA SER A 330 23.84 -8.04 -16.76
C SER A 330 22.39 -8.51 -16.57
N PHE A 331 21.53 -7.73 -15.91
CA PHE A 331 20.10 -8.02 -15.69
C PHE A 331 19.18 -7.25 -16.63
N LEU A 332 19.47 -5.99 -16.89
CA LEU A 332 18.66 -5.10 -17.72
C LEU A 332 19.32 -4.85 -19.07
N ASP A 333 18.55 -4.83 -20.15
CA ASP A 333 19.03 -4.38 -21.45
C ASP A 333 19.08 -2.84 -21.50
N ALA A 334 19.82 -2.25 -20.55
CA ALA A 334 19.94 -0.82 -20.33
C ALA A 334 21.43 -0.46 -20.28
N PRO A 335 22.03 -0.04 -21.42
CA PRO A 335 23.46 0.24 -21.51
C PRO A 335 23.95 1.25 -20.47
N ALA A 336 23.10 2.22 -20.09
CA ALA A 336 23.40 3.21 -19.06
C ALA A 336 23.61 2.63 -17.66
N LEU A 337 23.07 1.43 -17.38
CA LEU A 337 23.11 0.78 -16.07
C LEU A 337 24.15 -0.36 -16.01
N ALA A 338 24.88 -0.60 -17.11
CA ALA A 338 25.77 -1.76 -17.26
C ALA A 338 26.97 -1.81 -16.31
N ALA A 339 27.37 -0.67 -15.77
CA ALA A 339 28.53 -0.56 -14.89
C ALA A 339 28.20 -0.60 -13.39
N ILE A 340 26.92 -0.58 -12.99
CA ILE A 340 26.54 -0.53 -11.57
C ILE A 340 26.72 -1.93 -10.96
N PRO A 341 27.69 -2.15 -10.05
CA PRO A 341 27.89 -3.45 -9.42
C PRO A 341 26.75 -3.76 -8.44
N ILE A 342 26.31 -5.01 -8.43
CA ILE A 342 25.34 -5.59 -7.50
C ILE A 342 26.08 -6.71 -6.76
N PRO A 343 26.65 -6.44 -5.58
CA PRO A 343 27.47 -7.42 -4.85
C PRO A 343 26.68 -8.66 -4.41
N GLU A 344 25.51 -8.45 -3.79
CA GLU A 344 24.60 -9.48 -3.32
C GLU A 344 23.19 -8.90 -3.35
N GLY A 345 22.22 -9.63 -3.88
CA GLY A 345 20.86 -9.12 -4.03
C GLY A 345 20.00 -9.98 -4.93
N GLY A 346 18.83 -9.48 -5.27
CA GLY A 346 17.87 -10.19 -6.08
C GLY A 346 16.72 -9.35 -6.63
N ILE A 347 15.95 -9.99 -7.49
CA ILE A 347 14.72 -9.45 -8.06
C ILE A 347 13.56 -10.21 -7.44
N VAL A 348 12.57 -9.49 -6.92
CA VAL A 348 11.35 -10.08 -6.37
C VAL A 348 10.15 -9.58 -7.13
N VAL A 349 9.44 -10.49 -7.75
CA VAL A 349 8.16 -10.24 -8.41
C VAL A 349 7.05 -10.74 -7.49
N SER A 350 6.20 -9.83 -7.07
CA SER A 350 5.01 -10.16 -6.27
C SER A 350 3.76 -9.59 -6.89
N ARG A 351 2.65 -10.31 -6.79
CA ARG A 351 1.34 -9.75 -7.19
C ARG A 351 0.74 -8.84 -6.11
N VAL A 352 1.03 -9.10 -4.84
CA VAL A 352 0.45 -8.42 -3.68
C VAL A 352 1.58 -7.97 -2.74
N PRO A 353 1.52 -6.78 -2.14
CA PRO A 353 2.55 -6.39 -1.18
C PRO A 353 2.57 -7.35 0.02
N PHE A 354 3.77 -7.71 0.51
CA PHE A 354 3.94 -8.50 1.73
C PHE A 354 5.09 -7.98 2.59
N ASN A 355 4.93 -8.11 3.91
CA ASN A 355 5.91 -7.70 4.91
C ASN A 355 6.48 -8.93 5.61
N ASN A 356 7.78 -8.91 5.94
CA ASN A 356 8.51 -9.98 6.64
C ASN A 356 7.78 -10.50 7.88
N LEU A 357 7.04 -9.64 8.60
CA LEU A 357 6.26 -10.00 9.79
C LEU A 357 5.26 -11.15 9.55
N ALA A 358 4.91 -11.43 8.30
CA ALA A 358 3.98 -12.50 7.93
C ALA A 358 4.64 -13.86 7.61
N LEU A 359 5.98 -13.94 7.51
CA LEU A 359 6.71 -15.17 7.16
C LEU A 359 7.46 -15.69 8.38
N SER A 360 7.33 -16.99 8.68
CA SER A 360 8.17 -17.60 9.70
C SER A 360 9.61 -17.70 9.20
N SER A 361 10.60 -17.39 10.04
CA SER A 361 12.02 -17.53 9.67
C SER A 361 12.44 -18.97 9.35
N THR A 362 11.59 -19.94 9.71
CA THR A 362 11.75 -21.37 9.43
C THR A 362 11.15 -21.79 8.09
N SER A 363 10.31 -20.97 7.45
CA SER A 363 9.77 -21.30 6.13
C SER A 363 10.84 -21.08 5.06
N ILE A 364 10.72 -21.81 3.94
CA ILE A 364 11.66 -21.68 2.81
C ILE A 364 11.65 -20.25 2.26
N GLU A 365 10.48 -19.61 2.19
CA GLU A 365 10.34 -18.22 1.77
C GLU A 365 11.00 -17.26 2.75
N GLY A 366 10.76 -17.46 4.06
CA GLY A 366 11.36 -16.66 5.12
C GLY A 366 12.88 -16.75 5.09
N ALA A 367 13.43 -17.96 4.99
CA ALA A 367 14.87 -18.19 4.91
C ALA A 367 15.49 -17.58 3.64
N PHE A 368 14.88 -17.82 2.47
CA PHE A 368 15.37 -17.31 1.18
C PHE A 368 15.36 -15.78 1.13
N LEU A 369 14.23 -15.16 1.50
CA LEU A 369 14.10 -13.72 1.47
C LEU A 369 14.93 -13.06 2.57
N THR A 370 15.06 -13.66 3.75
CA THR A 370 15.98 -13.16 4.79
C THR A 370 17.42 -13.20 4.31
N ASP A 371 17.86 -14.29 3.68
CA ASP A 371 19.21 -14.36 3.08
C ASP A 371 19.39 -13.27 2.00
N MET A 372 18.42 -13.11 1.11
CA MET A 372 18.50 -12.12 0.03
C MET A 372 18.45 -10.66 0.50
N PHE A 373 17.58 -10.31 1.47
CA PHE A 373 17.43 -8.94 1.96
C PHE A 373 18.43 -8.58 3.07
N CYS A 374 18.88 -9.56 3.85
CA CYS A 374 19.60 -9.34 5.12
C CYS A 374 20.99 -9.99 5.13
N GLY A 375 21.23 -10.95 4.24
CA GLY A 375 22.45 -11.76 4.17
C GLY A 375 22.45 -12.94 5.14
N ALA A 376 23.22 -13.97 4.79
CA ALA A 376 23.36 -15.23 5.52
C ALA A 376 23.75 -15.11 7.00
N ALA A 377 24.28 -13.96 7.44
CA ALA A 377 24.75 -13.72 8.81
C ALA A 377 23.70 -13.05 9.73
N ALA A 378 22.55 -12.63 9.21
CA ALA A 378 21.53 -11.92 9.99
C ALA A 378 20.73 -12.90 10.88
N THR A 379 21.17 -13.09 12.13
CA THR A 379 20.53 -13.99 13.11
C THR A 379 19.43 -13.31 13.95
N GLY A 380 18.81 -12.22 13.45
CA GLY A 380 17.76 -11.48 14.16
C GLY A 380 16.89 -10.59 13.26
N THR A 381 15.82 -10.03 13.85
CA THR A 381 14.67 -9.24 13.34
C THR A 381 14.90 -8.38 12.09
N CYS A 382 15.24 -8.97 10.96
CA CYS A 382 15.36 -8.25 9.71
C CYS A 382 13.97 -8.03 9.13
N THR A 383 13.50 -6.79 9.11
CA THR A 383 12.22 -6.43 8.50
C THR A 383 12.43 -5.97 7.06
N TYR A 384 11.77 -6.65 6.12
CA TYR A 384 11.67 -6.22 4.72
C TYR A 384 10.20 -6.12 4.31
N SER A 385 9.94 -5.28 3.30
CA SER A 385 8.65 -5.13 2.64
C SER A 385 8.87 -5.32 1.15
N VAL A 386 8.08 -6.19 0.54
CA VAL A 386 8.06 -6.39 -0.91
C VAL A 386 6.76 -5.79 -1.43
N PRO A 387 6.80 -4.71 -2.21
CA PRO A 387 5.60 -4.16 -2.83
C PRO A 387 5.06 -5.11 -3.93
N SER A 388 3.80 -4.93 -4.32
CA SER A 388 3.30 -5.54 -5.57
C SER A 388 4.07 -4.98 -6.77
N GLY A 389 4.33 -5.83 -7.77
CA GLY A 389 5.10 -5.53 -8.97
C GLY A 389 6.47 -6.21 -8.95
N VAL A 390 7.43 -5.63 -9.70
CA VAL A 390 8.84 -6.01 -9.65
C VAL A 390 9.54 -5.09 -8.67
N SER A 391 10.10 -5.67 -7.63
CA SER A 391 10.97 -4.99 -6.70
C SER A 391 12.39 -5.52 -6.83
N PHE A 392 13.33 -4.63 -6.61
CA PHE A 392 14.75 -4.94 -6.58
C PHE A 392 15.26 -4.75 -5.16
N ALA A 393 16.09 -5.69 -4.72
CA ALA A 393 16.73 -5.66 -3.42
C ALA A 393 18.21 -5.95 -3.62
N ALA A 394 19.07 -5.00 -3.32
CA ALA A 394 20.51 -5.24 -3.34
C ALA A 394 21.22 -4.62 -2.16
N ARG A 395 22.36 -5.24 -1.83
CA ARG A 395 23.29 -4.77 -0.83
C ARG A 395 24.53 -4.25 -1.54
N ALA A 396 24.75 -2.95 -1.47
CA ALA A 396 25.98 -2.35 -1.97
C ALA A 396 26.92 -2.07 -0.81
N GLN A 397 28.18 -2.46 -0.92
CA GLN A 397 29.18 -2.08 0.06
C GLN A 397 29.72 -0.70 -0.26
N LEU A 398 29.68 0.21 0.71
CA LEU A 398 30.34 1.51 0.56
C LEU A 398 31.84 1.31 0.33
N PRO A 399 32.45 2.06 -0.62
CA PRO A 399 33.89 2.13 -0.73
C PRO A 399 34.54 2.45 0.63
N PRO A 400 35.67 1.81 0.98
CA PRO A 400 36.33 2.05 2.27
C PRO A 400 36.62 3.53 2.54
N THR A 401 36.95 4.29 1.51
CA THR A 401 37.21 5.74 1.62
C THR A 401 35.99 6.54 2.07
N ILE A 402 34.79 6.23 1.56
CA ILE A 402 33.54 6.88 1.98
C ILE A 402 33.17 6.40 3.39
N LEU A 403 33.33 5.10 3.64
CA LEU A 403 33.06 4.52 4.95
C LEU A 403 33.93 5.13 6.05
N ASP A 404 35.21 5.39 5.78
CA ASP A 404 36.14 6.01 6.73
C ASP A 404 35.77 7.48 7.02
N VAL A 405 35.34 8.23 5.99
CA VAL A 405 34.82 9.60 6.17
C VAL A 405 33.56 9.58 7.04
N LEU A 406 32.59 8.70 6.74
CA LEU A 406 31.35 8.61 7.50
C LEU A 406 31.60 8.13 8.95
N LYS A 407 32.54 7.21 9.17
CA LYS A 407 32.97 6.74 10.50
C LYS A 407 33.57 7.85 11.37
N THR A 408 34.06 8.92 10.75
CA THR A 408 34.55 10.10 11.48
C THR A 408 33.42 10.82 12.22
N PHE A 409 32.18 10.70 11.73
CA PHE A 409 31.00 11.31 12.37
C PHE A 409 30.32 10.38 13.38
N GLY A 410 30.47 9.06 13.27
CA GLY A 410 29.87 8.09 14.20
C GLY A 410 29.88 6.66 13.67
N PRO A 411 29.47 5.66 14.46
CA PRO A 411 29.31 4.30 13.98
C PRO A 411 28.10 4.25 13.03
N ILE A 412 28.31 3.70 11.85
CA ILE A 412 27.22 3.35 10.94
C ILE A 412 26.74 1.97 11.42
N GLY A 413 25.45 1.82 11.70
CA GLY A 413 24.88 0.59 12.29
C GLY A 413 24.99 -0.66 11.41
N THR A 414 25.54 -0.54 10.21
CA THR A 414 25.86 -1.63 9.30
C THR A 414 27.37 -1.57 9.00
N ASP A 415 28.00 -2.70 8.66
CA ASP A 415 29.42 -2.76 8.27
C ASP A 415 29.75 -2.01 6.97
N GLY A 416 29.00 -0.95 6.61
CA GLY A 416 29.07 -0.21 5.35
C GLY A 416 28.14 -0.76 4.27
N ALA A 417 27.29 -1.73 4.59
CA ALA A 417 26.28 -2.24 3.68
C ALA A 417 25.12 -1.24 3.54
N LEU A 418 24.90 -0.78 2.32
CA LEU A 418 23.77 0.05 1.89
C LEU A 418 22.67 -0.83 1.35
N ARG A 419 21.43 -0.47 1.67
CA ARG A 419 20.25 -1.13 1.13
C ARG A 419 19.74 -0.34 -0.07
N ILE A 420 19.70 -1.01 -1.22
CA ILE A 420 19.07 -0.51 -2.44
C ILE A 420 17.71 -1.20 -2.56
N THR A 421 16.64 -0.41 -2.52
CA THR A 421 15.26 -0.88 -2.73
C THR A 421 14.62 -0.04 -3.80
N GLY A 422 13.85 -0.65 -4.69
CA GLY A 422 13.14 0.14 -5.68
C GLY A 422 12.26 -0.67 -6.61
N ARG A 423 11.58 0.03 -7.50
CA ARG A 423 10.76 -0.52 -8.57
C ARG A 423 11.48 -0.34 -9.88
N ILE A 424 11.66 -1.43 -10.60
CA ILE A 424 12.17 -1.40 -11.96
C ILE A 424 10.97 -1.61 -12.89
N PRO A 425 10.69 -0.68 -13.82
CA PRO A 425 9.67 -0.86 -14.85
C PRO A 425 10.21 -1.84 -15.89
N VAL A 426 10.30 -3.12 -15.54
CA VAL A 426 10.77 -4.18 -16.46
C VAL A 426 9.71 -4.46 -17.55
N PHE A 427 8.48 -3.93 -17.42
CA PHE A 427 7.32 -4.39 -18.19
C PHE A 427 6.60 -3.33 -19.04
N GLY A 428 7.22 -2.17 -19.29
CA GLY A 428 6.84 -1.31 -20.43
C GLY A 428 6.16 0.02 -20.10
N ASP A 429 5.72 0.23 -18.86
CA ASP A 429 5.05 1.46 -18.46
C ASP A 429 5.29 1.72 -16.96
N GLY A 430 5.99 2.82 -16.66
CA GLY A 430 6.33 3.27 -15.31
C GLY A 430 7.75 3.85 -15.22
N ALA A 431 7.96 4.78 -14.29
CA ALA A 431 9.29 5.32 -13.98
C ALA A 431 10.13 4.29 -13.20
N LEU A 432 11.44 4.23 -13.45
CA LEU A 432 12.40 3.59 -12.53
C LEU A 432 12.43 4.44 -11.26
N ASP A 433 12.32 3.82 -10.10
CA ASP A 433 12.51 4.49 -8.82
C ASP A 433 13.32 3.56 -7.90
N LEU A 434 14.58 3.90 -7.67
CA LEU A 434 15.48 3.20 -6.76
C LEU A 434 15.85 4.14 -5.61
N ALA A 435 15.54 3.73 -4.39
CA ALA A 435 16.01 4.38 -3.18
C ALA A 435 17.18 3.60 -2.56
N VAL A 436 18.27 4.29 -2.26
CA VAL A 436 19.38 3.81 -1.44
C VAL A 436 19.31 4.50 -0.08
N GLU A 437 18.91 3.76 0.95
CA GLU A 437 18.84 4.30 2.31
C GLU A 437 20.18 4.06 3.02
N LEU A 438 20.79 5.14 3.52
CA LEU A 438 21.93 5.03 4.43
C LEU A 438 21.41 4.87 5.87
N PRO A 439 22.01 3.98 6.68
CA PRO A 439 21.70 3.91 8.10
C PRO A 439 21.93 5.26 8.78
N ALA A 440 21.14 5.54 9.82
CA ALA A 440 21.35 6.74 10.63
C ALA A 440 22.76 6.72 11.24
N ILE A 441 23.51 7.80 11.03
CA ILE A 441 24.79 8.07 11.69
C ILE A 441 24.45 8.74 13.02
N THR A 442 24.87 8.14 14.13
CA THR A 442 24.62 8.70 15.47
C THR A 442 25.95 9.05 16.13
N ALA A 443 25.98 10.14 16.89
CA ALA A 443 27.18 10.55 17.60
C ALA A 443 27.64 9.47 18.61
N ASN A 444 28.95 9.30 18.74
CA ASN A 444 29.61 8.48 19.75
C ASN A 444 30.66 9.31 20.51
N ALA A 445 31.42 8.67 21.41
CA ALA A 445 32.44 9.34 22.21
C ALA A 445 33.58 10.00 21.41
N ASN A 446 33.78 9.61 20.15
CA ASN A 446 34.79 10.15 19.24
C ASN A 446 34.21 11.16 18.22
N SER A 447 32.88 11.28 18.14
CA SER A 447 32.22 12.24 17.27
C SER A 447 32.51 13.68 17.73
N PRO A 448 32.54 14.65 16.81
CA PRO A 448 32.61 16.05 17.21
C PRO A 448 31.45 16.42 18.14
N VAL A 449 31.72 17.21 19.19
CA VAL A 449 30.72 17.59 20.22
C VAL A 449 29.50 18.30 19.60
N TRP A 450 29.70 19.00 18.48
CA TRP A 450 28.64 19.68 17.75
C TRP A 450 27.75 18.73 16.94
N PHE A 451 28.11 17.46 16.73
CA PHE A 451 27.32 16.53 15.92
C PHE A 451 26.45 15.63 16.80
N ASP A 452 25.19 15.39 16.42
CA ASP A 452 24.26 14.49 17.14
C ASP A 452 23.82 13.32 16.27
N ARG A 453 23.23 13.60 15.10
CA ARG A 453 22.70 12.56 14.21
C ARG A 453 22.66 13.03 12.75
N ALA A 454 22.88 12.14 11.79
CA ALA A 454 22.54 12.38 10.39
C ALA A 454 21.83 11.17 9.77
N THR A 455 20.86 11.43 8.89
CA THR A 455 20.19 10.44 8.04
C THR A 455 20.29 10.90 6.60
N LEU A 456 20.67 10.00 5.69
CA LEU A 456 20.80 10.29 4.27
C LEU A 456 20.06 9.22 3.47
N LYS A 457 19.36 9.62 2.42
CA LYS A 457 18.66 8.78 1.47
C LYS A 457 19.03 9.27 0.08
N VAL A 458 19.51 8.38 -0.78
CA VAL A 458 19.68 8.67 -2.19
C VAL A 458 18.48 8.10 -2.93
N GLU A 459 17.89 8.86 -3.83
CA GLU A 459 16.79 8.46 -4.70
C GLU A 459 17.31 8.51 -6.13
N ILE A 460 16.93 7.56 -6.97
CA ILE A 460 17.33 7.49 -8.37
C ILE A 460 16.05 7.25 -9.15
N SER A 461 15.63 8.24 -9.92
CA SER A 461 14.47 8.15 -10.79
C SER A 461 14.89 8.09 -12.26
N ILE A 462 14.15 7.35 -13.09
CA ILE A 462 14.25 7.48 -14.55
C ILE A 462 12.83 7.58 -15.10
N GLU A 463 12.52 8.71 -15.73
CA GLU A 463 11.21 9.00 -16.32
C GLU A 463 11.41 9.63 -17.70
N ASP A 464 10.76 9.10 -18.73
CA ASP A 464 10.76 9.66 -20.10
C ASP A 464 12.15 9.97 -20.69
N GLY A 465 13.15 9.15 -20.37
CA GLY A 465 14.53 9.33 -20.84
C GLY A 465 15.33 10.37 -20.05
N SER A 466 14.77 10.92 -18.99
CA SER A 466 15.48 11.69 -17.97
C SER A 466 15.97 10.77 -16.85
N ILE A 467 17.15 11.05 -16.31
CA ILE A 467 17.70 10.35 -15.13
C ILE A 467 17.81 11.37 -14.01
N GLY A 468 17.07 11.16 -12.92
CA GLY A 468 17.12 11.93 -11.69
C GLY A 468 17.94 11.20 -10.61
N PHE A 469 18.79 11.92 -9.90
CA PHE A 469 19.43 11.49 -8.66
C PHE A 469 19.07 12.48 -7.55
N GLY A 470 18.22 12.08 -6.62
CA GLY A 470 17.95 12.79 -5.38
C GLY A 470 18.90 12.36 -4.27
N LEU A 471 19.28 13.27 -3.39
CA LEU A 471 19.89 13.03 -2.10
C LEU A 471 19.05 13.81 -1.11
N VAL A 472 18.30 13.14 -0.26
CA VAL A 472 17.51 13.76 0.81
C VAL A 472 18.12 13.36 2.13
N GLY A 473 18.31 14.32 3.01
CA GLY A 473 19.02 14.13 4.24
C GLY A 473 18.53 15.03 5.35
N GLN A 474 18.85 14.62 6.57
CA GLN A 474 18.69 15.43 7.76
C GLN A 474 19.94 15.32 8.62
N MET A 475 20.42 16.44 9.15
CA MET A 475 21.56 16.50 10.06
C MET A 475 21.17 17.30 11.29
N THR A 476 21.30 16.71 12.47
CA THR A 476 21.08 17.38 13.76
C THR A 476 22.42 17.66 14.40
N VAL A 477 22.59 18.91 14.83
CA VAL A 477 23.81 19.42 15.45
C VAL A 477 23.48 20.07 16.79
N ASN A 478 24.42 19.99 17.73
CA ASN A 478 24.40 20.66 19.01
C ASN A 478 25.06 22.02 18.85
N MET A 479 24.27 23.08 18.89
CA MET A 479 24.73 24.48 18.89
C MET A 479 24.79 25.00 20.33
N PRO A 480 25.75 25.86 20.70
CA PRO A 480 25.73 26.50 22.02
C PRO A 480 24.41 27.23 22.27
N ASP A 481 23.83 27.08 23.46
CA ASP A 481 22.62 27.79 23.90
C ASP A 481 23.03 29.03 24.74
N PRO A 482 23.15 30.22 24.13
CA PRO A 482 23.59 31.43 24.82
C PRO A 482 22.54 31.95 25.82
N SER A 483 21.30 31.45 25.74
CA SER A 483 20.21 31.83 26.65
C SER A 483 20.31 31.10 27.99
N ASP A 484 21.11 30.03 28.07
CA ASP A 484 21.37 29.31 29.31
C ASP A 484 22.64 29.83 29.99
N ALA A 485 22.57 30.01 31.31
CA ALA A 485 23.72 30.41 32.11
C ALA A 485 24.83 29.36 32.14
N ASN A 486 24.52 28.11 31.75
CA ASN A 486 25.48 27.03 31.62
C ASN A 486 26.11 27.00 30.21
N PRO A 487 27.41 27.35 30.05
CA PRO A 487 28.08 27.33 28.75
C PRO A 487 28.21 25.93 28.14
N ASP A 488 27.98 24.87 28.91
CA ASP A 488 28.00 23.49 28.44
C ASP A 488 26.66 23.03 27.86
N LYS A 489 25.60 23.84 27.98
CA LYS A 489 24.30 23.49 27.44
C LYS A 489 24.21 23.85 25.95
N THR A 490 23.71 22.90 25.17
CA THR A 490 23.55 23.05 23.73
C THR A 490 22.09 22.91 23.33
N GLN A 491 21.67 23.70 22.34
CA GLN A 491 20.42 23.52 21.61
C GLN A 491 20.64 22.55 20.44
N LYS A 492 19.68 21.64 20.22
CA LYS A 492 19.67 20.78 19.03
C LYS A 492 19.02 21.51 17.87
N VAL A 493 19.76 21.69 16.79
CA VAL A 493 19.29 22.31 15.56
C VAL A 493 19.34 21.27 14.45
N SER A 494 18.18 20.98 13.84
CA SER A 494 18.08 20.03 12.74
C SER A 494 18.03 20.75 11.40
N PHE A 495 18.92 20.37 10.51
CA PHE A 495 19.03 20.84 9.15
C PHE A 495 18.53 19.76 8.17
N SER A 496 17.71 20.12 7.19
CA SER A 496 17.46 19.29 6.02
C SER A 496 18.50 19.59 4.95
N ILE A 497 18.89 18.56 4.20
CA ILE A 497 19.77 18.66 3.04
C ILE A 497 19.02 17.98 1.90
N ASP A 498 18.88 18.66 0.78
CA ASP A 498 18.34 18.08 -0.44
C ASP A 498 19.33 18.36 -1.57
N ALA A 499 19.62 17.38 -2.41
CA ALA A 499 20.32 17.62 -3.66
C ALA A 499 19.65 16.82 -4.75
N THR A 500 19.51 17.39 -5.93
CA THR A 500 18.85 16.75 -7.06
C THR A 500 19.70 16.97 -8.29
N ILE A 501 20.02 15.90 -9.00
CA ILE A 501 20.69 15.94 -10.30
C ILE A 501 19.70 15.42 -11.32
N GLU A 502 19.29 16.23 -12.28
CA GLU A 502 18.40 15.77 -13.35
C GLU A 502 19.11 15.90 -14.69
N ALA A 503 19.29 14.78 -15.38
CA ALA A 503 19.83 14.76 -16.73
C ALA A 503 18.68 14.54 -17.71
N THR A 504 18.44 15.51 -18.59
CA THR A 504 17.49 15.41 -19.72
C THR A 504 18.26 15.48 -21.05
N PRO A 505 17.68 15.05 -22.19
CA PRO A 505 18.33 15.17 -23.48
C PRO A 505 18.72 16.63 -23.80
N GLY A 506 20.03 16.93 -23.72
CA GLY A 506 20.58 18.26 -24.00
C GLY A 506 20.75 19.18 -22.79
N SER A 507 20.38 18.76 -21.57
CA SER A 507 20.68 19.54 -20.37
C SER A 507 20.89 18.69 -19.10
N VAL A 508 21.70 19.18 -18.17
CA VAL A 508 21.88 18.59 -16.84
C VAL A 508 21.64 19.69 -15.82
N SER A 509 20.66 19.53 -14.94
CA SER A 509 20.44 20.40 -13.79
C SER A 509 20.97 19.74 -12.52
N PHE A 510 21.50 20.55 -11.61
CA PHE A 510 22.06 20.14 -10.35
C PHE A 510 21.65 21.16 -9.29
N THR A 511 20.74 20.78 -8.39
CA THR A 511 20.30 21.63 -7.28
C THR A 511 20.82 21.05 -5.98
N ILE A 512 21.42 21.87 -5.11
CA ILE A 512 21.69 21.56 -3.70
C ILE A 512 20.91 22.57 -2.88
N GLY A 513 19.92 22.10 -2.14
CA GLY A 513 19.25 22.78 -1.06
C GLY A 513 19.75 22.33 0.31
N GLY A 514 19.69 23.22 1.28
CA GLY A 514 19.90 22.87 2.68
C GLY A 514 19.36 23.95 3.59
N GLY A 515 18.73 23.58 4.69
CA GLY A 515 18.02 24.52 5.52
C GLY A 515 17.67 23.98 6.89
N LEU A 516 17.02 24.77 7.74
CA LEU A 516 16.38 24.28 8.95
C LEU A 516 15.23 23.35 8.57
N THR A 517 15.12 22.23 9.30
CA THR A 517 14.00 21.29 9.12
C THR A 517 12.67 22.03 9.34
N PRO A 518 11.64 21.80 8.52
CA PRO A 518 10.34 22.41 8.76
C PRO A 518 9.84 22.16 10.19
N GLY A 519 9.41 23.22 10.87
CA GLY A 519 8.97 23.17 12.27
C GLY A 519 10.11 23.20 13.31
N THR A 520 11.38 23.27 12.91
CA THR A 520 12.49 23.60 13.81
C THR A 520 12.90 25.07 13.68
N GLY A 521 13.26 25.66 14.81
CA GLY A 521 13.84 27.01 14.90
C GLY A 521 15.28 26.94 15.39
N TRP A 522 16.04 27.99 15.13
CA TRP A 522 17.33 28.23 15.75
C TRP A 522 17.21 29.50 16.59
N ASP A 523 16.95 29.29 17.89
CA ASP A 523 16.81 30.37 18.85
C ASP A 523 18.17 31.00 19.12
N THR A 524 18.22 32.32 19.14
CA THR A 524 19.43 33.09 19.50
C THR A 524 20.69 32.72 18.70
N PRO A 525 20.61 32.65 17.36
CA PRO A 525 21.73 32.23 16.54
C PRO A 525 22.89 33.19 16.73
N PHE A 526 24.10 32.64 16.81
CA PHE A 526 25.34 33.37 17.05
C PHE A 526 25.43 34.12 18.39
N GLY A 527 24.59 33.78 19.39
CA GLY A 527 24.60 34.50 20.68
C GLY A 527 23.69 35.72 20.74
N ILE A 528 22.87 35.96 19.71
CA ILE A 528 22.06 37.16 19.58
C ILE A 528 20.67 36.90 20.15
N ASP A 529 20.40 37.37 21.37
CA ASP A 529 19.17 37.09 22.13
C ASP A 529 17.86 37.61 21.49
N TRP A 530 17.96 38.63 20.63
CA TRP A 530 16.82 39.24 19.95
C TRP A 530 16.50 38.64 18.57
N LEU A 531 17.28 37.66 18.13
CA LEU A 531 17.19 37.04 16.81
C LEU A 531 16.73 35.58 16.95
N ASP A 532 15.73 35.19 16.18
CA ASP A 532 15.32 33.78 16.02
C ASP A 532 15.20 33.49 14.52
N LEU A 533 15.88 32.42 14.06
CA LEU A 533 15.83 31.96 12.68
C LEU A 533 14.89 30.78 12.56
N GLN A 534 13.84 30.97 11.79
CA GLN A 534 12.86 29.98 11.39
C GLN A 534 13.02 29.72 9.88
N ALA A 535 12.79 28.48 9.43
CA ALA A 535 12.71 28.14 8.01
C ALA A 535 13.87 28.68 7.13
N LEU A 536 15.10 28.73 7.66
CA LEU A 536 16.29 29.07 6.89
C LEU A 536 16.46 28.04 5.77
N ARG A 537 16.66 28.46 4.52
CA ARG A 537 16.99 27.61 3.39
C ARG A 537 18.03 28.30 2.53
N LEU A 538 19.06 27.57 2.15
CA LEU A 538 20.07 27.93 1.17
C LEU A 538 19.86 27.00 -0.02
N GLU A 539 19.96 27.56 -1.22
CA GLU A 539 19.81 26.78 -2.45
C GLU A 539 20.86 27.22 -3.47
N ILE A 540 21.49 26.25 -4.10
CA ILE A 540 22.40 26.44 -5.22
C ILE A 540 21.89 25.57 -6.35
N SER A 541 21.52 26.14 -7.49
CA SER A 541 21.14 25.39 -8.68
C SER A 541 22.10 25.69 -9.82
N ILE A 542 22.54 24.65 -10.53
CA ILE A 542 23.46 24.73 -11.65
C ILE A 542 22.82 23.99 -12.81
N THR A 543 22.51 24.70 -13.87
CA THR A 543 21.99 24.10 -15.11
C THR A 543 23.07 24.18 -16.18
N VAL A 544 23.35 23.06 -16.83
CA VAL A 544 24.32 22.95 -17.93
C VAL A 544 23.57 22.51 -19.19
N GLY A 545 23.49 23.40 -20.19
CA GLY A 545 22.76 23.18 -21.44
C GLY A 545 22.81 24.42 -22.35
N PRO A 546 21.94 24.52 -23.37
CA PRO A 546 21.83 25.71 -24.22
C PRO A 546 21.64 27.00 -23.42
N ASN A 547 20.95 26.90 -22.27
CA ASN A 547 20.70 27.97 -21.31
C ASN A 547 21.43 27.68 -19.99
N SER A 548 22.76 27.50 -20.05
CA SER A 548 23.54 27.17 -18.84
C SER A 548 23.44 28.28 -17.79
N SER A 549 23.08 27.98 -16.55
CA SER A 549 22.95 28.97 -15.49
C SER A 549 23.50 28.50 -14.14
N VAL A 550 23.84 29.45 -13.28
CA VAL A 550 24.19 29.19 -11.87
C VAL A 550 23.34 30.11 -11.00
N GLN A 551 22.44 29.54 -10.23
CA GLN A 551 21.59 30.22 -9.26
C GLN A 551 22.09 29.96 -7.84
N VAL A 552 22.17 31.01 -7.04
CA VAL A 552 22.41 30.92 -5.59
C VAL A 552 21.34 31.75 -4.90
N GLY A 553 20.70 31.15 -3.88
CA GLY A 553 19.67 31.82 -3.14
C GLY A 553 19.60 31.42 -1.67
N VAL A 554 18.96 32.29 -0.91
CA VAL A 554 18.71 32.16 0.51
C VAL A 554 17.27 32.57 0.81
N ARG A 555 16.64 31.86 1.71
CA ARG A 555 15.40 32.26 2.38
C ARG A 555 15.61 32.13 3.88
N ALA A 556 15.12 33.08 4.64
CA ALA A 556 15.13 33.02 6.09
C ALA A 556 13.87 33.71 6.63
N LYS A 557 13.16 33.00 7.51
CA LYS A 557 12.14 33.61 8.36
C LYS A 557 12.83 34.05 9.64
N VAL A 558 12.88 35.35 9.88
CA VAL A 558 13.60 35.97 10.97
C VAL A 558 12.62 36.62 11.91
N ARG A 559 12.60 36.20 13.18
CA ARG A 559 11.86 36.90 14.23
C ARG A 559 12.78 37.89 14.91
N VAL A 560 12.35 39.14 14.95
CA VAL A 560 13.07 40.26 15.55
C VAL A 560 12.13 40.98 16.51
N GLY A 561 12.24 40.68 17.80
CA GLY A 561 11.29 41.15 18.80
C GLY A 561 9.88 40.55 18.59
N PRO A 562 8.81 41.36 18.55
CA PRO A 562 7.45 40.87 18.30
C PRO A 562 7.18 40.62 16.81
N SER A 563 7.95 41.23 15.90
CA SER A 563 7.74 41.14 14.46
C SER A 563 8.46 39.95 13.85
N THR A 564 7.81 39.31 12.87
CA THR A 564 8.40 38.22 12.09
C THR A 564 8.50 38.63 10.63
N PHE A 565 9.69 38.49 10.06
CA PHE A 565 10.02 38.78 8.68
C PHE A 565 10.31 37.46 7.94
N ASP A 566 9.88 37.31 6.70
CA ASP A 566 10.25 36.21 5.80
C ASP A 566 10.92 36.81 4.58
N GLY A 567 12.25 36.70 4.54
CA GLY A 567 13.09 37.28 3.50
C GLY A 567 13.65 36.20 2.60
N SER A 568 13.62 36.44 1.29
CA SER A 568 14.29 35.60 0.30
C SER A 568 15.10 36.46 -0.66
N PHE A 569 16.21 35.91 -1.14
CA PHE A 569 17.08 36.53 -2.12
C PHE A 569 17.71 35.45 -2.99
N ALA A 570 17.76 35.65 -4.30
CA ALA A 570 18.55 34.80 -5.18
C ALA A 570 19.13 35.59 -6.34
N ILE A 571 20.28 35.13 -6.83
CA ILE A 571 20.96 35.62 -8.01
C ILE A 571 21.16 34.43 -8.94
N GLU A 572 20.86 34.61 -10.21
CA GLU A 572 21.16 33.67 -11.27
C GLU A 572 22.11 34.31 -12.30
N VAL A 573 23.19 33.59 -12.60
CA VAL A 573 24.16 33.98 -13.62
C VAL A 573 23.85 33.21 -14.90
N LEU A 574 23.53 33.94 -15.98
CA LEU A 574 23.22 33.41 -17.31
C LEU A 574 24.33 33.78 -18.31
N PRO A 575 24.45 33.09 -19.46
CA PRO A 575 25.40 33.44 -20.50
C PRO A 575 24.93 34.74 -21.16
N GLY A 576 25.50 35.87 -20.71
CA GLY A 576 25.17 37.20 -21.22
C GLY A 576 24.37 38.12 -20.28
N GLY A 577 24.09 37.69 -19.04
CA GLY A 577 23.35 38.52 -18.09
C GLY A 577 23.35 38.01 -16.65
N LEU A 578 22.82 38.85 -15.77
CA LEU A 578 22.52 38.53 -14.37
C LEU A 578 21.01 38.70 -14.18
N SER A 579 20.38 37.69 -13.60
CA SER A 579 19.00 37.72 -13.13
C SER A 579 19.02 37.70 -11.60
N PHE A 580 18.05 38.33 -10.95
CA PHE A 580 17.98 38.31 -9.49
C PHE A 580 16.54 38.44 -9.02
N GLY A 581 16.31 37.99 -7.80
CA GLY A 581 15.04 38.17 -7.11
C GLY A 581 15.25 38.41 -5.63
N PHE A 582 14.36 39.19 -5.05
CA PHE A 582 14.23 39.35 -3.62
C PHE A 582 12.77 39.39 -3.22
N ARG A 583 12.51 38.95 -1.99
CA ARG A 583 11.21 39.03 -1.34
C ARG A 583 11.44 39.39 0.12
N VAL A 584 10.61 40.27 0.66
CA VAL A 584 10.51 40.55 2.08
C VAL A 584 9.03 40.56 2.41
N ALA A 585 8.60 39.66 3.27
CA ALA A 585 7.25 39.64 3.82
C ALA A 585 7.28 39.80 5.34
N ALA A 586 6.26 40.40 5.93
CA ALA A 586 6.11 40.49 7.37
C ALA A 586 4.63 40.48 7.76
N ASP A 587 4.31 39.74 8.83
CA ASP A 587 2.94 39.68 9.36
C ASP A 587 2.50 41.05 9.88
N ALA A 588 3.35 41.66 10.70
CA ALA A 588 3.14 42.97 11.27
C ALA A 588 4.49 43.66 11.59
N ILE A 589 4.58 44.94 11.26
CA ILE A 589 5.69 45.83 11.56
C ILE A 589 5.10 47.06 12.25
N GLU A 590 5.34 47.20 13.55
CA GLU A 590 5.09 48.48 14.23
C GLU A 590 6.23 49.44 13.89
N LEU A 591 5.90 50.68 13.48
CA LEU A 591 6.93 51.66 13.15
C LEU A 591 7.84 51.98 14.35
N ARG A 592 7.31 51.84 15.57
CA ARG A 592 8.07 51.98 16.83
C ARG A 592 9.05 50.83 17.04
N ASP A 593 8.67 49.60 16.70
CA ASP A 593 9.56 48.44 16.79
C ASP A 593 10.67 48.52 15.77
N LEU A 594 10.38 49.01 14.56
CA LEU A 594 11.41 49.25 13.55
C LEU A 594 12.43 50.30 14.02
N ALA A 595 11.96 51.36 14.67
CA ALA A 595 12.80 52.37 15.31
C ALA A 595 13.65 51.79 16.46
N ALA A 596 13.06 50.94 17.30
CA ALA A 596 13.77 50.26 18.38
C ALA A 596 14.82 49.27 17.85
N LEU A 597 14.51 48.55 16.77
CA LEU A 597 15.42 47.66 16.08
C LEU A 597 16.59 48.44 15.46
N ALA A 598 16.31 49.56 14.77
CA ALA A 598 17.34 50.44 14.23
C ALA A 598 18.29 50.93 15.33
N ALA A 599 17.75 51.28 16.50
CA ALA A 599 18.55 51.68 17.66
C ALA A 599 19.42 50.53 18.20
N LYS A 600 18.92 49.28 18.22
CA LYS A 600 19.71 48.09 18.60
C LYS A 600 20.82 47.78 17.59
N MET A 601 20.56 47.92 16.29
CA MET A 601 21.55 47.65 15.24
C MET A 601 22.63 48.72 15.11
N ALA A 602 22.32 49.98 15.44
CA ALA A 602 23.24 51.10 15.29
C ALA A 602 24.41 51.10 16.31
N ASP A 603 24.40 50.19 17.29
CA ASP A 603 25.38 50.06 18.40
C ASP A 603 25.69 51.40 19.11
N SER A 604 24.80 52.39 18.96
CA SER A 604 24.97 53.77 19.39
C SER A 604 23.73 54.20 20.17
N PRO A 605 23.82 54.33 21.50
CA PRO A 605 22.71 54.77 22.32
C PRO A 605 22.38 56.24 21.99
N GLY A 606 21.30 56.49 21.26
CA GLY A 606 20.74 57.82 21.03
C GLY A 606 20.38 58.20 19.58
N ALA A 607 20.57 57.32 18.59
CA ALA A 607 20.36 57.70 17.19
C ALA A 607 18.88 57.86 16.77
N PHE A 608 17.92 57.27 17.51
CA PHE A 608 16.50 57.34 17.17
C PHE A 608 15.64 57.13 18.43
N ASP A 609 14.69 58.02 18.73
CA ASP A 609 13.75 57.88 19.85
C ASP A 609 12.45 57.22 19.35
N PRO A 610 12.18 55.94 19.70
CA PRO A 610 10.97 55.24 19.25
C PRO A 610 9.68 55.91 19.70
N SER A 611 9.70 56.71 20.77
CA SER A 611 8.51 57.39 21.28
C SER A 611 8.03 58.53 20.39
N SER A 612 8.91 59.06 19.53
CA SER A 612 8.61 60.12 18.56
C SER A 612 7.87 59.62 17.31
N VAL A 613 7.80 58.30 17.12
CA VAL A 613 7.13 57.68 15.97
C VAL A 613 5.63 57.54 16.27
N PRO A 614 4.75 57.95 15.34
CA PRO A 614 3.31 57.74 15.49
C PRO A 614 2.99 56.26 15.69
N ASN A 615 1.93 55.97 16.43
CA ASN A 615 1.48 54.61 16.69
C ASN A 615 0.76 54.07 15.45
N ALA A 616 1.54 53.58 14.49
CA ALA A 616 1.04 52.94 13.29
C ALA A 616 1.75 51.60 13.08
N SER A 617 1.00 50.64 12.55
CA SER A 617 1.53 49.33 12.17
C SER A 617 1.20 49.02 10.72
N LEU A 618 2.18 48.45 10.02
CA LEU A 618 1.95 47.85 8.71
C LEU A 618 1.73 46.35 8.92
N ARG A 619 0.64 45.80 8.40
CA ARG A 619 0.33 44.37 8.45
C ARG A 619 0.29 43.79 7.04
N ASN A 620 0.46 42.47 6.94
CA ASN A 620 0.44 41.76 5.65
C ASN A 620 1.39 42.39 4.61
N VAL A 621 2.57 42.81 5.08
CA VAL A 621 3.55 43.48 4.24
C VAL A 621 4.20 42.45 3.34
N GLU A 622 4.23 42.71 2.05
CA GLU A 622 4.99 41.92 1.09
C GLU A 622 5.58 42.85 0.04
N LEU A 623 6.89 42.78 -0.14
CA LEU A 623 7.61 43.42 -1.22
C LEU A 623 8.42 42.33 -1.91
N SER A 624 8.14 42.07 -3.18
CA SER A 624 8.94 41.18 -4.00
C SER A 624 9.22 41.78 -5.37
N PHE A 625 10.39 41.47 -5.88
CA PHE A 625 10.78 41.68 -7.26
C PHE A 625 11.63 40.49 -7.64
N SER A 626 11.30 39.83 -8.75
CA SER A 626 12.10 38.72 -9.25
C SER A 626 12.09 38.68 -10.76
N THR A 627 13.26 38.43 -11.34
CA THR A 627 13.41 38.03 -12.75
C THR A 627 13.74 36.54 -12.87
N ILE A 628 13.58 35.80 -11.78
CA ILE A 628 13.86 34.36 -11.65
C ILE A 628 12.66 33.71 -10.98
N ASP A 629 12.35 32.49 -11.39
CA ASP A 629 11.38 31.64 -10.69
C ASP A 629 12.14 30.65 -9.80
N ALA A 630 12.02 30.81 -8.49
CA ALA A 630 12.66 29.95 -7.50
C ALA A 630 11.62 29.62 -6.42
N PRO A 631 10.68 28.69 -6.70
CA PRO A 631 9.53 28.42 -5.83
C PRO A 631 9.95 27.93 -4.44
N ASN A 632 11.06 27.17 -4.35
CA ASN A 632 11.65 26.73 -3.08
C ASN A 632 12.10 27.89 -2.17
N LEU A 633 12.36 29.06 -2.76
CA LEU A 633 12.72 30.29 -2.08
C LEU A 633 11.53 31.28 -2.01
N CYS A 634 10.33 30.89 -2.42
CA CYS A 634 9.19 31.78 -2.59
C CYS A 634 9.46 32.99 -3.52
N LEU A 635 10.34 32.84 -4.51
CA LEU A 635 10.53 33.87 -5.53
C LEU A 635 9.74 33.45 -6.76
N VAL A 636 8.84 34.32 -7.18
CA VAL A 636 8.05 34.17 -8.41
C VAL A 636 8.39 35.36 -9.30
N GLU A 637 8.56 35.12 -10.60
CA GLU A 637 8.86 36.18 -11.56
C GLU A 637 7.78 37.28 -11.53
N GLY A 638 8.22 38.53 -11.48
CA GLY A 638 7.36 39.69 -11.41
C GLY A 638 7.66 40.64 -10.25
N VAL A 639 6.71 41.53 -9.98
CA VAL A 639 6.78 42.52 -8.91
C VAL A 639 5.54 42.39 -8.05
N LYS A 640 5.70 42.38 -6.72
CA LYS A 640 4.58 42.42 -5.78
C LYS A 640 4.85 43.45 -4.69
N LEU A 641 3.86 44.25 -4.38
CA LEU A 641 3.85 45.19 -3.27
C LEU A 641 2.49 45.10 -2.60
N SER A 642 2.41 44.68 -1.34
CA SER A 642 1.19 44.79 -0.55
C SER A 642 1.48 45.23 0.87
N ALA A 643 0.61 46.04 1.44
CA ALA A 643 0.63 46.39 2.85
C ALA A 643 -0.75 46.91 3.28
N ASP A 644 -1.12 46.57 4.52
CA ASP A 644 -2.27 47.11 5.20
C ASP A 644 -1.78 48.07 6.31
N LEU A 645 -2.25 49.31 6.34
CA LEU A 645 -1.90 50.32 7.32
C LEU A 645 -2.98 50.39 8.40
N TYR A 646 -2.57 50.25 9.66
CA TYR A 646 -3.42 50.38 10.84
C TYR A 646 -2.95 51.56 11.68
N LEU A 647 -3.90 52.39 12.11
CA LEU A 647 -3.64 53.54 12.99
C LEU A 647 -4.11 53.22 14.41
N ASP A 648 -3.29 53.55 15.41
CA ASP A 648 -3.61 53.47 16.85
C ASP A 648 -4.07 52.10 17.39
N SER A 649 -3.88 51.02 16.64
CA SER A 649 -4.21 49.65 17.05
C SER A 649 -2.96 48.92 17.55
N PRO A 650 -2.79 48.71 18.88
CA PRO A 650 -1.69 47.88 19.39
C PRO A 650 -1.81 46.46 18.82
N MET A 651 -0.69 45.79 18.50
CA MET A 651 -0.66 44.41 17.97
C MET A 651 -1.39 43.35 18.84
N ALA A 652 -1.85 43.72 20.04
CA ALA A 652 -2.46 42.84 21.04
C ALA A 652 -3.71 42.05 20.56
N SER A 653 -4.28 42.35 19.40
CA SER A 653 -5.41 41.62 18.81
C SER A 653 -5.06 40.63 17.68
N ALA A 654 -3.80 40.54 17.22
CA ALA A 654 -3.38 39.54 16.22
C ALA A 654 -3.27 38.11 16.80
N GLY A 655 -3.59 37.92 18.09
CA GLY A 655 -3.65 36.64 18.79
C GLY A 655 -4.93 35.82 18.57
N GLY A 656 -5.76 36.17 17.57
CA GLY A 656 -6.80 35.29 17.06
C GLY A 656 -6.16 34.10 16.34
N SER A 657 -6.17 32.94 16.98
CA SER A 657 -5.54 31.67 16.62
C SER A 657 -5.97 31.04 15.28
N GLY A 658 -5.99 31.78 14.16
CA GLY A 658 -6.49 31.25 12.90
C GLY A 658 -6.13 32.00 11.61
N GLU A 659 -5.54 33.19 11.65
CA GLU A 659 -4.92 33.74 10.43
C GLU A 659 -3.58 33.05 10.21
N GLU A 660 -3.46 32.35 9.07
CA GLU A 660 -2.25 31.63 8.70
C GLU A 660 -1.04 32.57 8.76
N PRO A 661 -0.01 32.25 9.57
CA PRO A 661 1.26 33.00 9.54
C PRO A 661 1.79 32.97 8.12
N ILE A 662 2.28 34.10 7.58
CA ILE A 662 2.88 34.26 6.23
C ILE A 662 2.79 32.97 5.41
N ALA A 663 1.67 32.77 4.68
CA ALA A 663 1.39 31.52 3.99
C ALA A 663 2.65 31.00 3.29
N ALA A 664 3.07 29.79 3.66
CA ALA A 664 4.24 29.13 3.10
C ALA A 664 4.16 29.21 1.56
N CYS A 665 5.12 29.89 0.93
CA CYS A 665 5.25 30.11 -0.51
C CYS A 665 3.97 29.85 -1.34
N GLY A 666 3.02 30.80 -1.42
CA GLY A 666 1.98 30.70 -2.46
C GLY A 666 0.53 31.07 -2.12
N GLY A 667 0.24 31.68 -0.98
CA GLY A 667 -1.10 32.24 -0.77
C GLY A 667 -1.30 33.56 -1.54
N GLN A 668 -1.62 33.52 -2.84
CA GLN A 668 -2.16 34.69 -3.53
C GLN A 668 -3.56 34.95 -2.97
N ARG A 669 -3.69 35.82 -1.95
CA ARG A 669 -5.00 36.39 -1.60
C ARG A 669 -5.45 37.22 -2.81
N SER A 670 -6.50 36.77 -3.51
CA SER A 670 -7.09 37.52 -4.62
C SER A 670 -7.42 38.96 -4.18
N GLY A 671 -7.03 39.96 -4.98
CA GLY A 671 -7.04 41.38 -4.59
C GLY A 671 -8.40 41.90 -4.13
N THR A 672 -9.51 41.42 -4.70
CA THR A 672 -10.87 41.82 -4.33
C THR A 672 -11.32 41.28 -2.98
N ALA A 673 -11.01 40.01 -2.66
CA ALA A 673 -11.30 39.43 -1.35
C ALA A 673 -10.51 40.12 -0.22
N ALA A 674 -9.33 40.63 -0.57
CA ALA A 674 -8.43 41.26 0.39
C ALA A 674 -8.78 42.73 0.69
N ASN A 675 -9.38 43.45 -0.27
CA ASN A 675 -9.99 44.77 -0.02
C ASN A 675 -11.18 44.68 0.93
N ALA A 676 -12.06 43.69 0.73
CA ALA A 676 -13.21 43.45 1.61
C ALA A 676 -12.78 43.15 3.05
N ALA A 677 -11.63 42.49 3.25
CA ALA A 677 -11.10 42.21 4.58
C ALA A 677 -10.68 43.48 5.34
N CYS A 678 -10.01 44.44 4.67
CA CYS A 678 -9.63 45.71 5.31
C CYS A 678 -10.86 46.56 5.62
N LEU A 679 -11.84 46.66 4.71
CA LEU A 679 -13.08 47.40 4.99
C LEU A 679 -13.93 46.76 6.10
N ALA A 680 -13.82 45.45 6.31
CA ALA A 680 -14.52 44.77 7.39
C ALA A 680 -13.84 44.95 8.77
N ASP A 681 -12.62 45.50 8.81
CA ASP A 681 -11.88 45.77 10.04
C ASP A 681 -11.77 47.28 10.27
N ASP A 682 -12.55 47.79 11.23
CA ASP A 682 -12.56 49.22 11.62
C ASP A 682 -11.17 49.73 12.03
N ALA A 683 -10.22 48.86 12.39
CA ALA A 683 -8.85 49.25 12.72
C ALA A 683 -7.94 49.37 11.48
N CYS A 684 -8.31 48.79 10.34
CA CYS A 684 -7.57 48.91 9.09
C CYS A 684 -7.88 50.27 8.46
N PHE A 685 -6.89 51.16 8.43
CA PHE A 685 -7.07 52.49 7.85
C PHE A 685 -7.01 52.45 6.33
N ALA A 686 -6.00 51.79 5.77
CA ALA A 686 -5.81 51.68 4.33
C ALA A 686 -5.14 50.38 3.92
N ARG A 687 -5.38 49.95 2.69
CA ARG A 687 -4.71 48.81 2.05
C ARG A 687 -4.22 49.23 0.69
N VAL A 688 -3.03 48.76 0.32
CA VAL A 688 -2.53 48.82 -1.05
C VAL A 688 -2.01 47.44 -1.42
N ALA A 689 -2.36 46.96 -2.61
CA ALA A 689 -1.75 45.79 -3.20
C ALA A 689 -1.55 46.02 -4.71
N PHE A 690 -0.38 45.65 -5.21
CA PHE A 690 0.05 45.79 -6.59
C PHE A 690 0.86 44.55 -6.95
N SER A 691 0.57 43.95 -8.10
CA SER A 691 1.28 42.79 -8.60
C SER A 691 1.42 42.89 -10.12
N VAL A 692 2.59 42.57 -10.63
CA VAL A 692 2.88 42.36 -12.05
C VAL A 692 3.45 40.96 -12.15
N SER A 693 2.83 40.11 -12.95
CA SER A 693 3.30 38.73 -13.22
C SER A 693 3.15 38.43 -14.72
N GLU A 694 3.49 37.21 -15.13
CA GLU A 694 3.23 36.74 -16.51
C GLU A 694 1.75 36.80 -16.89
N ASP A 695 0.84 36.65 -15.91
CA ASP A 695 -0.60 36.73 -16.14
C ASP A 695 -1.09 38.16 -16.43
N GLY A 696 -0.33 39.18 -16.00
CA GLY A 696 -0.61 40.59 -16.23
C GLY A 696 -0.44 41.47 -15.00
N ILE A 697 -1.21 42.56 -14.93
CA ILE A 697 -1.13 43.56 -13.85
C ILE A 697 -2.39 43.48 -12.99
N THR A 698 -2.22 43.37 -11.69
CA THR A 698 -3.30 43.56 -10.72
C THR A 698 -2.93 44.67 -9.75
N ALA A 699 -3.84 45.59 -9.48
CA ALA A 699 -3.68 46.64 -8.49
C ALA A 699 -4.98 46.81 -7.72
N SER A 700 -4.88 47.06 -6.44
CA SER A 700 -6.03 47.33 -5.59
C SER A 700 -5.63 48.27 -4.46
N ALA A 701 -6.54 49.14 -4.09
CA ALA A 701 -6.40 49.99 -2.93
C ALA A 701 -7.74 50.05 -2.20
N ALA A 702 -7.70 50.12 -0.88
CA ALA A 702 -8.87 50.40 -0.07
C ALA A 702 -8.53 51.43 1.00
N LEU A 703 -9.52 52.24 1.38
CA LEU A 703 -9.45 53.21 2.46
C LEU A 703 -10.77 53.10 3.23
N ASN A 704 -10.68 52.81 4.53
CA ASN A 704 -11.87 52.52 5.34
C ASN A 704 -12.63 53.79 5.70
N GLU A 705 -12.07 54.66 6.53
CA GLU A 705 -12.64 55.96 6.85
C GLU A 705 -11.54 57.03 6.95
N LEU A 706 -11.76 58.16 6.29
CA LEU A 706 -10.93 59.36 6.36
C LEU A 706 -11.82 60.55 6.71
N ASP A 707 -11.76 60.96 7.96
CA ASP A 707 -12.42 62.17 8.46
C ASP A 707 -11.56 63.41 8.18
N LEU A 708 -12.03 64.27 7.27
CA LEU A 708 -11.43 65.57 6.96
C LEU A 708 -12.15 66.73 7.69
N GLY A 709 -12.96 66.42 8.71
CA GLY A 709 -13.72 67.32 9.56
C GLY A 709 -15.11 67.64 9.02
N ALA A 710 -15.18 68.29 7.85
CA ALA A 710 -16.47 68.64 7.22
C ALA A 710 -16.94 67.59 6.19
N ILE A 711 -16.06 66.66 5.84
CA ILE A 711 -16.27 65.64 4.81
C ILE A 711 -15.66 64.35 5.37
N VAL A 712 -16.45 63.30 5.39
CA VAL A 712 -16.00 61.94 5.71
C VAL A 712 -15.97 61.15 4.41
N VAL A 713 -14.83 60.57 4.09
CA VAL A 713 -14.67 59.68 2.94
C VAL A 713 -14.52 58.27 3.48
N SER A 714 -15.41 57.35 3.12
CA SER A 714 -15.38 55.98 3.61
C SER A 714 -15.60 54.94 2.52
N ASP A 715 -15.30 53.69 2.85
CA ASP A 715 -15.50 52.51 1.99
C ASP A 715 -14.89 52.64 0.59
N VAL A 716 -13.81 53.41 0.44
CA VAL A 716 -13.20 53.61 -0.87
C VAL A 716 -12.50 52.33 -1.26
N GLN A 717 -12.83 51.81 -2.43
CA GLN A 717 -12.15 50.68 -3.05
C GLN A 717 -11.80 51.03 -4.48
N ILE A 718 -10.59 50.69 -4.90
CA ILE A 718 -10.14 50.74 -6.27
C ILE A 718 -9.57 49.37 -6.60
N ALA A 719 -9.92 48.82 -7.74
CA ALA A 719 -9.32 47.61 -8.29
C ALA A 719 -9.05 47.78 -9.78
N LEU A 720 -7.92 47.27 -10.22
CA LEU A 720 -7.49 47.21 -11.61
C LEU A 720 -6.97 45.79 -11.84
N GLU A 721 -7.52 45.12 -12.83
CA GLU A 721 -7.08 43.81 -13.28
C GLU A 721 -6.87 43.90 -14.79
N LEU A 722 -5.63 43.75 -15.23
CA LEU A 722 -5.23 43.78 -16.63
C LEU A 722 -4.46 42.49 -16.91
N THR A 723 -5.17 41.38 -16.94
CA THR A 723 -4.64 40.04 -17.19
C THR A 723 -5.00 39.54 -18.57
N THR A 724 -4.42 38.40 -18.97
CA THR A 724 -4.76 37.72 -20.23
C THR A 724 -6.21 37.24 -20.27
N SER A 725 -6.82 36.99 -19.12
CA SER A 725 -8.18 36.45 -18.98
C SER A 725 -9.22 37.50 -18.58
N ASN A 726 -8.81 38.60 -17.96
CA ASN A 726 -9.70 39.65 -17.48
C ASN A 726 -9.08 41.04 -17.65
N GLN A 727 -9.84 41.99 -18.19
CA GLN A 727 -9.45 43.40 -18.18
C GLN A 727 -10.60 44.18 -17.56
N ALA A 728 -10.42 44.60 -16.31
CA ALA A 728 -11.41 45.28 -15.51
C ALA A 728 -10.79 46.40 -14.68
N PHE A 729 -11.53 47.49 -14.53
CA PHE A 729 -11.28 48.57 -13.58
C PHE A 729 -12.56 48.80 -12.79
N SER A 730 -12.48 48.79 -11.47
CA SER A 730 -13.59 49.18 -10.61
C SER A 730 -13.15 50.17 -9.56
N ALA A 731 -14.04 51.11 -9.24
CA ALA A 731 -13.88 52.02 -8.14
C ALA A 731 -15.21 52.21 -7.43
N SER A 732 -15.21 52.22 -6.11
CA SER A 732 -16.39 52.53 -5.30
C SER A 732 -15.99 53.31 -4.06
N GLY A 733 -16.96 53.97 -3.44
CA GLY A 733 -16.74 54.68 -2.19
C GLY A 733 -17.94 55.52 -1.78
N MET A 734 -17.88 55.98 -0.53
CA MET A 734 -18.86 56.85 0.08
C MET A 734 -18.21 58.18 0.49
N LEU A 735 -18.92 59.26 0.24
CA LEU A 735 -18.59 60.59 0.71
C LEU A 735 -19.79 61.10 1.52
N SER A 736 -19.61 61.29 2.81
CA SER A 736 -20.63 61.82 3.72
C SER A 736 -20.27 63.25 4.12
N ILE A 737 -21.27 64.14 4.03
CA ILE A 737 -21.21 65.48 4.60
C ILE A 737 -22.25 65.50 5.74
N PRO A 738 -21.82 65.38 7.02
CA PRO A 738 -22.72 65.29 8.15
C PRO A 738 -23.75 66.43 8.18
N GLY A 739 -25.02 66.08 8.37
CA GLY A 739 -26.16 66.99 8.38
C GLY A 739 -26.61 67.47 7.00
N PHE A 740 -26.05 66.93 5.91
CA PHE A 740 -26.40 67.32 4.55
C PHE A 740 -26.75 66.10 3.69
N VAL A 741 -25.73 65.38 3.20
CA VAL A 741 -25.91 64.38 2.14
C VAL A 741 -24.83 63.30 2.24
N ASP A 742 -25.25 62.05 2.04
CA ASP A 742 -24.41 60.89 1.74
C ASP A 742 -24.39 60.61 0.24
N VAL A 743 -23.20 60.58 -0.36
CA VAL A 743 -22.98 60.23 -1.76
C VAL A 743 -22.25 58.90 -1.81
N ASN A 744 -22.91 57.85 -2.32
CA ASN A 744 -22.30 56.57 -2.61
C ASN A 744 -22.16 56.41 -4.13
N GLY A 745 -20.96 56.10 -4.60
CA GLY A 745 -20.68 55.87 -6.01
C GLY A 745 -19.96 54.55 -6.25
N SER A 746 -20.30 53.87 -7.34
CA SER A 746 -19.52 52.76 -7.88
C SER A 746 -19.42 52.86 -9.40
N VAL A 747 -18.28 52.51 -9.96
CA VAL A 747 -18.03 52.38 -11.39
C VAL A 747 -17.26 51.09 -11.62
N GLU A 748 -17.62 50.38 -12.68
CA GLU A 748 -16.97 49.18 -13.17
C GLU A 748 -16.86 49.29 -14.70
N ILE A 749 -15.67 49.04 -15.23
CA ILE A 749 -15.37 49.06 -16.66
C ILE A 749 -14.64 47.76 -16.95
N SER A 750 -15.12 46.95 -17.88
CA SER A 750 -14.49 45.71 -18.29
C SER A 750 -14.51 45.52 -19.81
N THR A 751 -13.88 44.46 -20.31
CA THR A 751 -14.00 44.06 -21.73
C THR A 751 -15.45 43.80 -22.16
N ASN A 752 -16.32 43.47 -21.21
CA ASN A 752 -17.69 43.08 -21.49
C ASN A 752 -18.63 44.29 -21.52
N GLY A 753 -18.19 45.44 -21.01
CA GLY A 753 -19.06 46.60 -20.84
C GLY A 753 -18.60 47.58 -19.76
N PHE A 754 -19.50 48.46 -19.36
CA PHE A 754 -19.32 49.27 -18.15
C PHE A 754 -20.63 49.32 -17.35
N ALA A 755 -20.53 49.57 -16.07
CA ALA A 755 -21.65 49.88 -15.19
C ALA A 755 -21.23 50.98 -14.22
N PHE A 756 -22.13 51.92 -13.91
CA PHE A 756 -21.93 52.85 -12.81
C PHE A 756 -23.25 53.06 -12.06
N VAL A 757 -23.13 53.36 -10.77
CA VAL A 757 -24.23 53.73 -9.88
C VAL A 757 -23.75 54.89 -9.02
N VAL A 758 -24.54 55.95 -8.94
CA VAL A 758 -24.34 57.06 -8.01
C VAL A 758 -25.64 57.27 -7.27
N SER A 759 -25.62 57.13 -5.95
CA SER A 759 -26.74 57.36 -5.05
C SER A 759 -26.41 58.52 -4.12
N VAL A 760 -27.29 59.49 -4.09
CA VAL A 760 -27.23 60.68 -3.24
C VAL A 760 -28.42 60.58 -2.30
N LYS A 761 -28.18 60.51 -1.00
CA LYS A 761 -29.21 60.39 0.04
C LYS A 761 -29.04 61.52 1.03
N GLU A 762 -30.14 62.10 1.48
CA GLU A 762 -30.10 62.99 2.63
C GLU A 762 -29.61 62.21 3.87
N ASP A 763 -28.76 62.85 4.69
CA ASP A 763 -28.20 62.22 5.90
C ASP A 763 -29.34 61.73 6.82
N PRO A 764 -29.39 60.44 7.17
CA PRO A 764 -30.42 59.91 8.07
C PRO A 764 -30.41 60.55 9.48
N ASN A 765 -29.34 61.24 9.84
CA ASN A 765 -29.19 61.97 11.10
C ASN A 765 -29.59 63.45 11.01
N SER A 766 -30.08 63.94 9.85
CA SER A 766 -30.54 65.33 9.67
C SER A 766 -31.75 65.70 10.54
N GLY A 767 -32.38 64.70 11.20
CA GLY A 767 -33.58 64.87 12.02
C GLY A 767 -34.89 64.72 11.23
N VAL A 768 -34.81 64.42 9.93
CA VAL A 768 -35.95 64.06 9.07
C VAL A 768 -36.32 62.59 9.29
N ASP A 769 -37.61 62.23 9.24
CA ASP A 769 -38.05 60.82 9.34
C ASP A 769 -37.39 60.02 8.19
N PRO A 770 -36.79 58.84 8.42
CA PRO A 770 -36.17 58.03 7.37
C PRO A 770 -37.07 57.74 6.16
N LYS A 771 -38.39 57.84 6.30
CA LYS A 771 -39.34 57.68 5.19
C LYS A 771 -39.46 58.92 4.30
N ASP A 772 -39.04 60.06 4.80
CA ASP A 772 -39.12 61.37 4.17
C ASP A 772 -37.75 61.89 3.71
N LEU A 773 -36.69 61.07 3.76
CA LEU A 773 -35.39 61.43 3.20
C LEU A 773 -35.45 61.47 1.67
N ASP A 774 -34.87 62.53 1.10
CA ASP A 774 -34.64 62.63 -0.33
C ASP A 774 -33.57 61.61 -0.77
N GLU A 775 -33.87 60.84 -1.82
CA GLU A 775 -32.94 59.88 -2.43
C GLU A 775 -32.93 60.05 -3.95
N PHE A 776 -31.75 60.22 -4.51
CA PHE A 776 -31.50 60.36 -5.94
C PHE A 776 -30.46 59.35 -6.37
N THR A 777 -30.82 58.39 -7.21
CA THR A 777 -29.91 57.35 -7.70
C THR A 777 -29.90 57.34 -9.23
N ILE A 778 -28.73 57.55 -9.82
CA ILE A 778 -28.47 57.34 -11.25
C ILE A 778 -27.69 56.04 -11.38
N SER A 779 -28.10 55.18 -12.31
CA SER A 779 -27.29 54.05 -12.74
C SER A 779 -27.33 53.91 -14.25
N ALA A 780 -26.19 53.54 -14.84
CA ALA A 780 -26.16 53.16 -16.25
C ALA A 780 -25.23 51.97 -16.45
N SER A 781 -25.52 51.15 -17.45
CA SER A 781 -24.65 50.06 -17.86
C SER A 781 -24.70 49.88 -19.38
N ALA A 782 -23.58 49.57 -20.00
CA ALA A 782 -23.51 49.14 -21.38
C ALA A 782 -22.84 47.76 -21.47
N SER A 783 -23.33 46.89 -22.34
CA SER A 783 -22.59 45.70 -22.80
C SER A 783 -22.00 45.97 -24.18
N PHE A 784 -20.76 45.51 -24.42
CA PHE A 784 -20.08 45.73 -25.70
C PHE A 784 -20.35 44.67 -26.76
N GLY A 785 -21.09 43.60 -26.42
CA GLY A 785 -21.51 42.57 -27.38
C GLY A 785 -20.37 41.65 -27.83
N LEU A 786 -19.81 40.88 -26.90
CA LEU A 786 -18.88 39.81 -27.23
C LEU A 786 -19.63 38.59 -27.78
N ASP A 787 -18.96 37.78 -28.60
CA ASP A 787 -19.51 36.52 -29.16
C ASP A 787 -20.79 36.63 -30.01
N GLY A 788 -21.01 37.78 -30.64
CA GLY A 788 -22.11 37.98 -31.60
C GLY A 788 -23.42 38.45 -30.97
N GLU A 789 -23.44 38.75 -29.67
CA GLU A 789 -24.53 39.49 -29.05
C GLU A 789 -24.48 40.98 -29.46
N PRO A 790 -25.62 41.63 -29.72
CA PRO A 790 -25.65 43.06 -29.99
C PRO A 790 -25.29 43.85 -28.73
N PRO A 791 -24.63 45.01 -28.86
CA PRO A 791 -24.37 45.88 -27.71
C PRO A 791 -25.70 46.41 -27.14
N GLU A 792 -25.86 46.36 -25.82
CA GLU A 792 -27.04 46.86 -25.11
C GLU A 792 -26.66 48.00 -24.16
N PHE A 793 -27.53 49.00 -24.01
CA PHE A 793 -27.36 50.11 -23.06
C PHE A 793 -28.60 50.25 -22.19
N HIS A 794 -28.40 50.24 -20.88
CA HIS A 794 -29.42 50.46 -19.87
C HIS A 794 -29.09 51.73 -19.08
N PHE A 795 -30.09 52.61 -18.94
CA PHE A 795 -30.00 53.78 -18.08
C PHE A 795 -31.21 53.79 -17.16
N ASN A 796 -30.98 53.80 -15.85
CA ASN A 796 -32.03 53.87 -14.84
C ASN A 796 -31.76 55.06 -13.92
N MET A 797 -32.76 55.93 -13.79
CA MET A 797 -32.75 57.01 -12.82
C MET A 797 -33.91 56.81 -11.85
N PHE A 798 -33.62 56.79 -10.56
CA PHE A 798 -34.57 56.72 -9.48
C PHE A 798 -34.52 58.00 -8.66
N VAL A 799 -35.67 58.62 -8.42
CA VAL A 799 -35.77 59.81 -7.61
C VAL A 799 -36.93 59.65 -6.64
N ARG A 800 -36.65 59.77 -5.34
CA ARG A 800 -37.62 59.77 -4.26
C ARG A 800 -37.53 61.12 -3.57
N MET A 801 -38.59 61.91 -3.73
CA MET A 801 -38.74 63.20 -3.07
C MET A 801 -40.15 63.29 -2.46
N PRO A 802 -40.31 63.52 -1.14
CA PRO A 802 -41.62 63.56 -0.50
C PRO A 802 -42.48 64.78 -0.90
N SER A 803 -41.86 65.90 -1.30
CA SER A 803 -42.57 67.11 -1.77
C SER A 803 -42.50 67.25 -3.29
N VAL A 804 -43.63 67.03 -3.96
CA VAL A 804 -43.73 66.67 -5.39
C VAL A 804 -43.82 67.87 -6.36
N ASP A 805 -43.98 69.10 -5.87
CA ASP A 805 -44.57 70.15 -6.72
C ASP A 805 -43.58 71.03 -7.53
N ASP A 806 -42.31 71.18 -7.13
CA ASP A 806 -41.36 72.06 -7.85
C ASP A 806 -40.30 71.33 -8.72
N ILE A 807 -40.15 70.00 -8.59
CA ILE A 807 -38.94 69.29 -9.06
C ILE A 807 -39.14 68.48 -10.36
N LEU A 808 -40.38 68.23 -10.75
CA LEU A 808 -40.71 67.45 -11.96
C LEU A 808 -40.19 68.12 -13.25
N VAL A 809 -40.03 69.44 -13.25
CA VAL A 809 -39.48 70.21 -14.38
C VAL A 809 -37.96 70.04 -14.48
N ASP A 810 -37.25 70.11 -13.36
CA ASP A 810 -35.79 70.00 -13.33
C ASP A 810 -35.32 68.57 -13.57
N ALA A 811 -35.99 67.56 -13.01
CA ALA A 811 -35.67 66.16 -13.29
C ALA A 811 -35.92 65.80 -14.77
N GLN A 812 -36.98 66.32 -15.39
CA GLN A 812 -37.22 66.13 -16.82
C GLN A 812 -36.13 66.79 -17.68
N LYS A 813 -35.68 67.99 -17.28
CA LYS A 813 -34.60 68.69 -17.96
C LYS A 813 -33.27 67.94 -17.83
N THR A 814 -32.93 67.44 -16.66
CA THR A 814 -31.73 66.62 -16.45
C THR A 814 -31.75 65.34 -17.29
N VAL A 815 -32.89 64.65 -17.38
CA VAL A 815 -33.01 63.47 -18.25
C VAL A 815 -32.87 63.85 -19.73
N ALA A 816 -33.45 64.97 -20.15
CA ALA A 816 -33.31 65.45 -21.53
C ALA A 816 -31.86 65.81 -21.85
N ASP A 817 -31.17 66.52 -20.96
CA ASP A 817 -29.77 66.91 -21.11
C ASP A 817 -28.84 65.67 -21.17
N VAL A 818 -29.12 64.64 -20.35
CA VAL A 818 -28.39 63.35 -20.38
C VAL A 818 -28.63 62.60 -21.70
N ILE A 819 -29.87 62.55 -22.19
CA ILE A 819 -30.16 61.89 -23.47
C ILE A 819 -29.53 62.64 -24.64
N GLU A 820 -29.58 63.99 -24.63
CA GLU A 820 -28.90 64.84 -25.62
C GLU A 820 -27.39 64.60 -25.62
N PHE A 821 -26.77 64.43 -24.45
CA PHE A 821 -25.33 64.13 -24.33
C PHE A 821 -24.96 62.79 -24.96
N PHE A 822 -25.74 61.73 -24.72
CA PHE A 822 -25.39 60.37 -25.19
C PHE A 822 -25.78 60.09 -26.65
N VAL A 823 -26.91 60.59 -27.13
CA VAL A 823 -27.42 60.27 -28.49
C VAL A 823 -27.11 61.39 -29.49
N GLY A 824 -26.62 62.53 -29.00
CA GLY A 824 -26.45 63.76 -29.76
C GLY A 824 -27.78 64.51 -29.91
N LYS A 825 -27.71 65.85 -29.94
CA LYS A 825 -28.88 66.74 -30.00
C LYS A 825 -29.86 66.41 -31.12
N GLU A 826 -29.37 65.91 -32.26
CA GLU A 826 -30.19 65.57 -33.43
C GLU A 826 -31.02 64.29 -33.26
N ASN A 827 -30.68 63.43 -32.30
CA ASN A 827 -31.35 62.14 -32.07
C ASN A 827 -32.04 62.04 -30.71
N ALA A 828 -32.03 63.11 -29.91
CA ALA A 828 -32.74 63.15 -28.65
C ALA A 828 -34.26 63.27 -28.89
N PRO A 829 -35.11 62.45 -28.25
CA PRO A 829 -36.56 62.57 -28.35
C PRO A 829 -37.06 63.90 -27.77
N ASP A 830 -37.95 64.58 -28.50
CA ASP A 830 -38.51 65.90 -28.14
C ASP A 830 -39.22 65.96 -26.76
N TYR A 831 -39.58 64.81 -26.17
CA TYR A 831 -40.22 64.74 -24.85
C TYR A 831 -40.05 63.36 -24.20
N VAL A 832 -39.60 63.33 -22.95
CA VAL A 832 -39.57 62.12 -22.11
C VAL A 832 -40.91 61.98 -21.38
N THR A 833 -41.78 61.10 -21.86
CA THR A 833 -43.10 60.87 -21.25
C THR A 833 -42.99 59.93 -20.05
N VAL A 834 -43.07 60.47 -18.83
CA VAL A 834 -43.26 59.65 -17.62
C VAL A 834 -44.72 59.15 -17.57
N PRO A 835 -45.00 57.84 -17.53
CA PRO A 835 -46.36 57.32 -17.54
C PRO A 835 -47.16 57.82 -16.33
N ARG A 836 -48.26 58.55 -16.57
CA ARG A 836 -49.14 59.13 -15.53
C ARG A 836 -49.90 58.11 -14.66
N ASP A 837 -49.78 56.81 -14.91
CA ASP A 837 -50.75 55.81 -14.43
C ASP A 837 -50.48 55.24 -13.02
N GLN A 838 -49.43 55.67 -12.31
CA GLN A 838 -49.20 55.28 -10.91
C GLN A 838 -49.93 56.19 -9.88
N ARG A 839 -50.43 57.38 -10.27
CA ARG A 839 -51.12 58.29 -9.33
C ARG A 839 -52.48 57.80 -8.82
N ARG A 840 -53.09 56.78 -9.42
CA ARG A 840 -54.44 56.31 -9.03
C ARG A 840 -54.50 55.11 -8.08
N ARG A 841 -53.40 54.40 -7.81
CA ARG A 841 -53.43 53.21 -6.91
C ARG A 841 -53.10 53.49 -5.44
N CYS A 842 -52.48 54.62 -5.09
CA CYS A 842 -52.16 54.92 -3.68
C CYS A 842 -53.29 55.60 -2.87
N ARG A 843 -54.46 55.88 -3.46
CA ARG A 843 -55.58 56.54 -2.76
C ARG A 843 -56.73 55.61 -2.35
N TYR A 844 -56.58 54.29 -2.51
CA TYR A 844 -57.65 53.30 -2.21
C TYR A 844 -57.20 52.06 -1.40
N LEU A 845 -56.17 52.18 -0.56
CA LEU A 845 -55.76 51.12 0.37
C LEU A 845 -55.69 51.61 1.82
N ASN A 846 -56.73 52.32 2.25
CA ASN A 846 -56.97 52.57 3.68
C ASN A 846 -58.43 52.27 4.04
N ARG A 847 -58.84 51.00 3.91
CA ARG A 847 -59.94 50.38 4.67
C ARG A 847 -60.13 48.90 4.31
N ARG A 848 -60.15 48.07 5.36
CA ARG A 848 -60.63 46.68 5.51
C ARG A 848 -59.61 45.54 5.48
N SER A 849 -59.47 45.01 6.69
CA SER A 849 -59.06 43.67 7.10
C SER A 849 -59.55 42.51 6.22
N LYS A 850 -58.74 41.45 6.21
CA LYS A 850 -58.91 40.09 5.63
C LYS A 850 -58.27 39.88 4.25
N TRP A 851 -56.95 39.69 4.23
CA TRP A 851 -56.27 38.98 3.12
C TRP A 851 -55.03 38.18 3.59
N ARG A 852 -55.11 37.60 4.80
CA ARG A 852 -54.01 36.82 5.42
C ARG A 852 -54.06 35.30 5.13
N SER A 853 -54.70 34.86 4.04
CA SER A 853 -54.74 33.41 3.70
C SER A 853 -54.59 33.08 2.21
N ARG A 854 -54.16 34.02 1.35
CA ARG A 854 -54.00 33.75 -0.09
C ARG A 854 -52.65 34.14 -0.71
N VAL A 855 -51.71 34.70 0.06
CA VAL A 855 -50.37 35.04 -0.45
C VAL A 855 -49.35 33.91 -0.22
N GLN A 856 -49.68 32.90 0.58
CA GLN A 856 -48.77 31.77 0.86
C GLN A 856 -48.78 30.68 -0.23
N ALA A 857 -49.51 30.86 -1.33
CA ALA A 857 -49.58 29.91 -2.46
C ALA A 857 -48.98 30.46 -3.77
N ALA A 858 -48.41 31.67 -3.80
CA ALA A 858 -47.87 32.30 -5.01
C ALA A 858 -46.35 32.55 -4.97
N LEU A 859 -45.64 32.09 -3.93
CA LEU A 859 -44.16 32.18 -3.82
C LEU A 859 -43.49 30.80 -3.95
N ARG A 860 -43.97 29.98 -4.89
CA ARG A 860 -43.22 28.85 -5.46
C ARG A 860 -43.34 28.96 -6.98
N GLY A 861 -42.40 29.68 -7.59
CA GLY A 861 -42.36 29.89 -9.04
C GLY A 861 -41.77 31.23 -9.45
N CYS A 862 -40.57 31.55 -8.96
CA CYS A 862 -39.54 32.35 -9.61
C CYS A 862 -38.21 31.84 -9.06
#